data_AF-A0A9P9HAH4-F1
#
_entry.id   AF-A0A9P9HAH4-F1
#
_cell.length_a   1.000
_cell.length_b   1.000
_cell.length_c   1.000
_cell.angle_alpha   90.00
_cell.angle_beta   90.00
_cell.angle_gamma   90.00
#
_symmetry.space_group_name_H-M   'P 1'
#
loop_
_entity.id
_entity.type
_entity.pdbx_description
1 polymer ?
#
loop_
_entity_poly.entity_id
_entity_poly.type
_entity_poly.pdbx_seq_one_letter_code
_entity_poly.pdbx_strand_id
1 'polypeptide(L)'
;MCLCSTVRHLAVEFDPDEAMGLVSDLNKHLAAVRAILSKSKPLAREVRYQVVPNNHRTMKILSVQSVDVGGVDQLYNRFKDHVQDFWGCSENNFHQELRRRLACVTIFLRSKLDSEAWVSAGVSGVVQGQKPSELRYAGNKYIKIARKLGGIGSILWLPLEVPSSTWERYLNIDDEEVFDHLRSIGSNIPNYDSFVQRLIASQLDDSSIQLSPYNLALSYDDCFPISDQVVLILCAFGGSAVPVELLKSVRVPHRHWTDDGEIDSTDAVDFDLPRGLVNVLSDDKCLDQASQRPEIAQQMLEDGKTLTWSIRPEAMASITSRLSPQTQEDLATTALKLICFACPLVYEGKVNWPSHMKKAIWALLDNATNQKRVPMSLKTHVIDALMFFTERDFFAIRRVAIERAKSLLRKSMSYYYHASIALFDSIMLRLDGNLERSDARIIDFLAEDHDTGTRCDNALQGRLHISHLENKIHRYDNDVASFMYKWEGIHPLSTFEIEVTRRLQGTAARYFHSIGDFQTAKASLEQHLWLNSTKPIRLNTRLLIVTRLGEIHCELGEFEKTLAVLQPELAGLTEKKGRPFRRLSMAMIEAYLGLGMLDTAESIIKQLADVEPPELDDINDQMLHMRRLILVSRTAHEQLRFDETLRLWKFTLQRMESLVTFKTRHGWVLAVIYLSMAHAQLCLGDGEGARQSWDVAVQISMNERYEYAVPILATSWLQKIVGAIHQERGWPFRVMLPGGKPDMTWQ
;
A
#
# COMPACT_ATOMS: atom_id res chain seq x y z
N MET A 1 22.03 -51.99 -43.91
CA MET A 1 21.40 -51.29 -42.76
C MET A 1 20.18 -50.55 -43.28
N CYS A 2 19.04 -50.54 -42.58
CA CYS A 2 17.89 -49.75 -43.03
C CYS A 2 18.08 -48.28 -42.64
N LEU A 3 17.54 -47.34 -43.42
CA LEU A 3 17.67 -45.89 -43.16
C LEU A 3 17.26 -45.53 -41.71
N CYS A 4 16.21 -46.16 -41.19
CA CYS A 4 15.72 -45.95 -39.83
C CYS A 4 16.69 -46.44 -38.74
N SER A 5 17.46 -47.51 -39.01
CA SER A 5 18.49 -48.00 -38.07
C SER A 5 19.70 -47.06 -38.03
N THR A 6 20.11 -46.51 -39.17
CA THR A 6 21.23 -45.57 -39.26
C THR A 6 20.86 -44.21 -38.66
N VAL A 7 19.63 -43.72 -38.89
CA VAL A 7 19.12 -42.50 -38.23
C VAL A 7 19.00 -42.68 -36.72
N ARG A 8 18.56 -43.86 -36.23
CA ARG A 8 18.55 -44.15 -34.79
C ARG A 8 19.96 -44.21 -34.19
N HIS A 9 20.92 -44.75 -34.92
CA HIS A 9 22.31 -44.76 -34.50
C HIS A 9 22.87 -43.34 -34.39
N LEU A 10 22.64 -42.50 -35.42
CA LEU A 10 23.07 -41.10 -35.41
C LEU A 10 22.43 -40.24 -34.32
N ALA A 11 21.21 -40.60 -33.90
CA ALA A 11 20.54 -39.94 -32.78
C ALA A 11 21.16 -40.28 -31.41
N VAL A 12 21.93 -41.37 -31.33
CA VAL A 12 22.62 -41.82 -30.10
C VAL A 12 24.09 -41.43 -30.14
N GLU A 13 24.76 -41.58 -31.28
CA GLU A 13 26.15 -41.16 -31.52
C GLU A 13 26.24 -40.42 -32.85
N PHE A 14 26.43 -39.10 -32.80
CA PHE A 14 26.39 -38.24 -33.97
C PHE A 14 27.72 -38.23 -34.74
N ASP A 15 27.71 -38.73 -35.97
CA ASP A 15 28.80 -38.62 -36.94
C ASP A 15 28.39 -37.68 -38.10
N PRO A 16 29.10 -36.54 -38.29
CA PRO A 16 28.77 -35.56 -39.32
C PRO A 16 28.99 -36.04 -40.76
N ASP A 17 29.96 -36.91 -41.02
CA ASP A 17 30.25 -37.41 -42.37
C ASP A 17 29.21 -38.47 -42.79
N GLU A 18 28.81 -39.32 -41.85
CA GLU A 18 27.74 -40.29 -42.05
C GLU A 18 26.36 -39.60 -42.18
N ALA A 19 26.11 -38.54 -41.41
CA ALA A 19 24.91 -37.71 -41.54
C ALA A 19 24.82 -36.99 -42.91
N MET A 20 25.94 -36.44 -43.39
CA MET A 20 26.02 -35.83 -44.73
C MET A 20 25.79 -36.85 -45.84
N GLY A 21 26.35 -38.07 -45.70
CA GLY A 21 26.12 -39.17 -46.65
C GLY A 21 24.64 -39.58 -46.78
N LEU A 22 23.85 -39.44 -45.71
CA LEU A 22 22.43 -39.80 -45.67
C LEU A 22 21.49 -38.76 -46.30
N VAL A 23 21.94 -37.53 -46.53
CA VAL A 23 21.10 -36.43 -47.04
C VAL A 23 20.44 -36.79 -48.37
N SER A 24 21.18 -37.42 -49.29
CA SER A 24 20.63 -37.86 -50.58
C SER A 24 19.51 -38.89 -50.39
N ASP A 25 19.71 -39.87 -49.51
CA ASP A 25 18.78 -40.98 -49.36
C ASP A 25 17.55 -40.62 -48.51
N LEU A 26 17.71 -39.74 -47.51
CA LEU A 26 16.60 -39.08 -46.83
C LEU A 26 15.76 -38.25 -47.79
N ASN A 27 16.37 -37.48 -48.69
CA ASN A 27 15.65 -36.72 -49.71
C ASN A 27 14.91 -37.62 -50.70
N LYS A 28 15.49 -38.75 -51.12
CA LYS A 28 14.79 -39.75 -51.94
C LYS A 28 13.62 -40.38 -51.19
N HIS A 29 13.79 -40.66 -49.89
CA HIS A 29 12.74 -41.21 -49.06
C HIS A 29 11.58 -40.21 -48.88
N LEU A 30 11.89 -38.94 -48.64
CA LEU A 30 10.93 -37.83 -48.60
C LEU A 30 10.22 -37.64 -49.95
N ALA A 31 10.93 -37.78 -51.06
CA ALA A 31 10.34 -37.74 -52.40
C ALA A 31 9.40 -38.93 -52.66
N ALA A 32 9.75 -40.13 -52.18
CA ALA A 32 8.90 -41.32 -52.26
C ALA A 32 7.63 -41.16 -51.40
N VAL A 33 7.79 -40.61 -50.19
CA VAL A 33 6.66 -40.26 -49.30
C VAL A 33 5.77 -39.20 -49.96
N ARG A 34 6.35 -38.15 -50.57
CA ARG A 34 5.61 -37.16 -51.38
C ARG A 34 4.83 -37.83 -52.52
N ALA A 35 5.43 -38.77 -53.23
CA ALA A 35 4.77 -39.48 -54.33
C ALA A 35 3.62 -40.37 -53.85
N ILE A 36 3.78 -41.07 -52.72
CA ILE A 36 2.73 -41.91 -52.10
C ILE A 36 1.57 -41.03 -51.62
N LEU A 37 1.86 -39.92 -50.93
CA LEU A 37 0.86 -39.00 -50.40
C LEU A 37 0.12 -38.25 -51.52
N SER A 38 0.79 -37.90 -52.62
CA SER A 38 0.16 -37.26 -53.79
C SER A 38 -0.87 -38.15 -54.49
N LYS A 39 -0.76 -39.48 -54.35
CA LYS A 39 -1.68 -40.45 -54.95
C LYS A 39 -2.86 -40.83 -54.05
N SER A 40 -2.86 -40.42 -52.77
CA SER A 40 -3.90 -40.74 -51.79
C SER A 40 -4.63 -39.48 -51.30
N LYS A 41 -5.72 -39.12 -52.00
CA LYS A 41 -6.60 -37.98 -51.64
C LYS A 41 -7.18 -38.03 -50.20
N PRO A 42 -7.48 -39.19 -49.59
CA PRO A 42 -7.99 -39.24 -48.21
C PRO A 42 -6.94 -38.88 -47.15
N LEU A 43 -5.71 -39.41 -47.26
CA LEU A 43 -4.63 -39.19 -46.28
C LEU A 43 -4.15 -37.73 -46.25
N ALA A 44 -4.23 -37.00 -47.37
CA ALA A 44 -3.86 -35.60 -47.44
C ALA A 44 -4.84 -34.65 -46.69
N ARG A 45 -6.05 -35.10 -46.36
CA ARG A 45 -7.07 -34.29 -45.65
C ARG A 45 -7.00 -34.42 -44.13
N GLU A 46 -6.54 -35.56 -43.61
CA GLU A 46 -6.50 -35.82 -42.16
C GLU A 46 -5.18 -35.41 -41.51
N VAL A 47 -4.07 -35.32 -42.26
CA VAL A 47 -2.78 -34.90 -41.72
C VAL A 47 -2.45 -33.47 -42.16
N ARG A 48 -2.65 -32.50 -41.26
CA ARG A 48 -2.15 -31.12 -41.45
C ARG A 48 -0.65 -31.06 -41.13
N TYR A 49 0.21 -31.45 -42.06
CA TYR A 49 1.62 -31.03 -42.02
C TYR A 49 1.83 -29.85 -42.97
N GLN A 50 2.44 -28.79 -42.46
CA GLN A 50 2.97 -27.69 -43.26
C GLN A 50 4.49 -27.89 -43.35
N VAL A 51 4.97 -28.37 -44.50
CA VAL A 51 6.40 -28.39 -44.78
C VAL A 51 6.77 -27.00 -45.32
N VAL A 52 7.37 -26.16 -44.49
CA VAL A 52 7.92 -24.86 -44.90
C VAL A 52 9.28 -25.14 -45.55
N PRO A 53 9.47 -24.97 -46.87
CA PRO A 53 10.81 -25.04 -47.43
C PRO A 53 11.64 -23.89 -46.87
N ASN A 54 12.80 -24.18 -46.27
CA ASN A 54 13.75 -23.16 -45.81
C ASN A 54 13.99 -22.18 -46.96
N ASN A 55 13.66 -20.91 -46.73
CA ASN A 55 13.87 -19.86 -47.71
C ASN A 55 15.38 -19.82 -47.97
N HIS A 56 15.81 -20.01 -49.22
CA HIS A 56 17.24 -20.02 -49.60
C HIS A 56 17.97 -18.74 -49.14
N ARG A 57 17.23 -17.68 -48.81
CA ARG A 57 17.74 -16.42 -48.25
C ARG A 57 17.92 -16.43 -46.73
N THR A 58 17.11 -17.17 -45.95
CA THR A 58 17.30 -17.31 -44.49
C THR A 58 18.39 -18.33 -44.14
N MET A 59 18.70 -19.26 -45.05
CA MET A 59 19.88 -20.14 -44.96
C MET A 59 21.20 -19.36 -44.80
N LYS A 60 21.29 -18.13 -45.33
CA LYS A 60 22.46 -17.26 -45.13
C LYS A 60 22.64 -16.83 -43.67
N ILE A 61 21.55 -16.78 -42.90
CA ILE A 61 21.62 -16.47 -41.46
C ILE A 61 22.13 -17.70 -40.73
N LEU A 62 21.59 -18.88 -41.05
CA LEU A 62 22.00 -20.16 -40.45
C LEU A 62 23.46 -20.53 -40.78
N SER A 63 24.00 -20.04 -41.90
CA SER A 63 25.41 -20.25 -42.25
C SER A 63 26.40 -19.37 -41.47
N VAL A 64 25.93 -18.38 -40.71
CA VAL A 64 26.81 -17.52 -39.90
C VAL A 64 27.26 -18.29 -38.67
N GLN A 65 28.56 -18.55 -38.53
CA GLN A 65 29.10 -19.33 -37.41
C GLN A 65 29.46 -18.48 -36.17
N SER A 66 29.75 -17.19 -36.36
CA SER A 66 30.08 -16.26 -35.27
C SER A 66 29.77 -14.82 -35.66
N VAL A 67 29.67 -13.93 -34.67
CA VAL A 67 29.43 -12.50 -34.85
C VAL A 67 30.67 -11.72 -34.41
N ASP A 68 31.28 -10.96 -35.33
CA ASP A 68 32.35 -10.02 -34.99
C ASP A 68 31.78 -8.71 -34.42
N VAL A 69 32.03 -8.48 -33.13
CA VAL A 69 31.60 -7.27 -32.41
C VAL A 69 32.68 -6.19 -32.35
N GLY A 70 33.90 -6.45 -32.81
CA GLY A 70 35.01 -5.50 -32.71
C GLY A 70 34.72 -4.16 -33.39
N GLY A 71 34.04 -4.18 -34.54
CA GLY A 71 33.56 -2.97 -35.20
C GLY A 71 32.44 -2.24 -34.42
N VAL A 72 31.56 -2.98 -33.73
CA VAL A 72 30.51 -2.41 -32.88
C VAL A 72 31.14 -1.73 -31.66
N ASP A 73 32.09 -2.38 -31.00
CA ASP A 73 32.80 -1.86 -29.83
C ASP A 73 33.57 -0.57 -30.14
N GLN A 74 34.20 -0.49 -31.32
CA GLN A 74 34.89 0.72 -31.76
C GLN A 74 33.92 1.89 -31.95
N LEU A 75 32.77 1.64 -32.59
CA LEU A 75 31.75 2.68 -32.78
C LEU A 75 31.09 3.07 -31.46
N TYR A 76 30.79 2.10 -30.59
CA TYR A 76 30.27 2.35 -29.26
C TYR A 76 31.24 3.25 -28.48
N ASN A 77 32.53 2.90 -28.39
CA ASN A 77 33.51 3.68 -27.66
C ASN A 77 33.72 5.08 -28.25
N ARG A 78 33.58 5.24 -29.57
CA ARG A 78 33.70 6.53 -30.25
C ARG A 78 32.51 7.46 -29.99
N PHE A 79 31.28 6.92 -29.99
CA PHE A 79 30.06 7.72 -30.01
C PHE A 79 29.24 7.66 -28.72
N LYS A 80 29.64 6.86 -27.72
CA LYS A 80 28.91 6.71 -26.44
C LYS A 80 28.66 8.03 -25.72
N ASP A 81 29.52 9.03 -25.86
CA ASP A 81 29.38 10.32 -25.18
C ASP A 81 28.81 11.41 -26.12
N HIS A 82 28.84 11.18 -27.44
CA HIS A 82 28.41 12.11 -28.48
C HIS A 82 27.53 11.41 -29.52
N VAL A 83 26.33 11.00 -29.11
CA VAL A 83 25.40 10.21 -29.94
C VAL A 83 24.91 10.93 -31.20
N GLN A 84 24.93 12.26 -31.23
CA GLN A 84 24.53 13.02 -32.43
C GLN A 84 25.54 12.84 -33.58
N ASP A 85 26.83 12.70 -33.27
CA ASP A 85 27.89 12.56 -34.27
C ASP A 85 27.80 11.23 -35.03
N PHE A 86 27.15 10.22 -34.44
CA PHE A 86 26.86 8.95 -35.11
C PHE A 86 26.06 9.14 -36.40
N TRP A 87 25.20 10.17 -36.48
CA TRP A 87 24.39 10.44 -37.66
C TRP A 87 25.15 11.23 -38.75
N GLY A 88 26.43 11.57 -38.54
CA GLY A 88 27.29 12.21 -39.53
C GLY A 88 27.75 11.25 -40.65
N CYS A 89 28.00 11.80 -41.85
CA CYS A 89 28.52 11.03 -42.99
C CYS A 89 29.80 10.25 -42.64
N SER A 90 29.90 9.01 -43.13
CA SER A 90 31.00 8.10 -42.82
C SER A 90 31.39 7.32 -44.06
N GLU A 91 32.69 7.21 -44.33
CA GLU A 91 33.24 6.38 -45.41
C GLU A 91 33.32 4.89 -45.02
N ASN A 92 33.13 4.58 -43.74
CA ASN A 92 33.11 3.20 -43.25
C ASN A 92 31.76 2.53 -43.57
N ASN A 93 31.78 1.53 -44.46
CA ASN A 93 30.61 0.72 -44.86
C ASN A 93 29.90 0.06 -43.67
N PHE A 94 30.66 -0.36 -42.64
CA PHE A 94 30.10 -0.93 -41.40
C PHE A 94 29.20 0.08 -40.68
N HIS A 95 29.69 1.31 -40.51
CA HIS A 95 28.95 2.40 -39.88
C HIS A 95 27.72 2.80 -40.71
N GLN A 96 27.84 2.83 -42.05
CA GLN A 96 26.71 3.14 -42.93
C GLN A 96 25.55 2.14 -42.79
N GLU A 97 25.85 0.84 -42.74
CA GLU A 97 24.82 -0.19 -42.62
C GLU A 97 24.14 -0.15 -41.24
N LEU A 98 24.89 0.06 -40.15
CA LEU A 98 24.29 0.22 -38.83
C LEU A 98 23.42 1.48 -38.73
N ARG A 99 23.88 2.59 -39.31
CA ARG A 99 23.07 3.81 -39.44
C ARG A 99 21.78 3.55 -40.20
N ARG A 100 21.81 2.77 -41.28
CA ARG A 100 20.61 2.40 -42.04
C ARG A 100 19.61 1.62 -41.20
N ARG A 101 20.06 0.60 -40.46
CA ARG A 101 19.17 -0.21 -39.61
C ARG A 101 18.46 0.65 -38.56
N LEU A 102 19.21 1.53 -37.89
CA LEU A 102 18.66 2.46 -36.90
C LEU A 102 17.81 3.59 -37.52
N ALA A 103 18.15 4.04 -38.73
CA ALA A 103 17.32 4.95 -39.51
C ALA A 103 15.94 4.34 -39.78
N CYS A 104 15.86 3.08 -40.19
CA CYS A 104 14.57 2.38 -40.37
C CYS A 104 13.74 2.38 -39.09
N VAL A 105 14.36 2.07 -37.94
CA VAL A 105 13.69 2.08 -36.62
C VAL A 105 13.16 3.47 -36.27
N THR A 106 13.99 4.50 -36.37
CA THR A 106 13.60 5.89 -36.04
C THR A 106 12.49 6.40 -36.97
N ILE A 107 12.54 6.10 -38.27
CA ILE A 107 11.47 6.43 -39.22
C ILE A 107 10.15 5.76 -38.83
N PHE A 108 10.20 4.47 -38.48
CA PHE A 108 9.02 3.76 -38.01
C PHE A 108 8.44 4.38 -36.73
N LEU A 109 9.27 4.70 -35.74
CA LEU A 109 8.82 5.31 -34.50
C LEU A 109 8.25 6.72 -34.74
N ARG A 110 8.92 7.57 -35.52
CA ARG A 110 8.40 8.91 -35.88
C ARG A 110 7.07 8.82 -36.64
N SER A 111 6.90 7.81 -37.50
CA SER A 111 5.63 7.57 -38.20
C SER A 111 4.42 7.28 -37.29
N LYS A 112 4.67 6.94 -36.03
CA LYS A 112 3.64 6.71 -35.02
C LYS A 112 3.30 7.98 -34.25
N LEU A 113 4.20 8.97 -34.25
CA LEU A 113 3.98 10.29 -33.67
C LEU A 113 3.31 11.22 -34.69
N ASP A 114 3.86 11.25 -35.90
CA ASP A 114 3.40 12.14 -36.97
C ASP A 114 3.51 11.41 -38.32
N SER A 115 2.38 11.34 -39.03
CA SER A 115 2.32 10.70 -40.35
C SER A 115 2.99 11.52 -41.45
N GLU A 116 3.21 12.81 -41.23
CA GLU A 116 3.75 13.75 -42.22
C GLU A 116 5.23 14.08 -41.97
N ALA A 117 5.73 13.95 -40.73
CA ALA A 117 7.09 14.32 -40.31
C ALA A 117 8.00 13.13 -39.90
N TRP A 118 7.89 11.99 -40.59
CA TRP A 118 8.58 10.73 -40.20
C TRP A 118 10.08 10.62 -40.51
N VAL A 119 10.72 11.59 -41.19
CA VAL A 119 12.17 11.59 -41.46
C VAL A 119 12.80 12.79 -40.77
N SER A 120 13.77 12.57 -39.87
CA SER A 120 14.52 13.64 -39.20
C SER A 120 15.62 14.22 -40.11
N ALA A 121 16.10 15.43 -39.77
CA ALA A 121 17.24 16.03 -40.47
C ALA A 121 18.48 15.11 -40.45
N GLY A 122 18.79 14.50 -39.30
CA GLY A 122 19.94 13.60 -39.12
C GLY A 122 19.86 12.28 -39.91
N VAL A 123 18.65 11.84 -40.26
CA VAL A 123 18.43 10.59 -41.00
C VAL A 123 18.18 10.81 -42.50
N SER A 124 17.84 12.04 -42.91
CA SER A 124 17.52 12.40 -44.31
C SER A 124 18.56 11.93 -45.34
N GLY A 125 19.85 12.04 -45.04
CA GLY A 125 20.94 11.60 -45.91
C GLY A 125 21.04 10.08 -46.11
N VAL A 126 20.49 9.29 -45.19
CA VAL A 126 20.45 7.81 -45.26
C VAL A 126 19.31 7.32 -46.15
N VAL A 127 18.27 8.15 -46.35
CA VAL A 127 17.01 7.78 -46.98
C VAL A 127 16.94 8.22 -48.46
N GLN A 128 17.92 8.97 -48.95
CA GLN A 128 17.93 9.49 -50.33
C GLN A 128 17.81 8.35 -51.36
N GLY A 129 16.76 8.39 -52.18
CA GLY A 129 16.50 7.42 -53.25
C GLY A 129 15.72 6.16 -52.86
N GLN A 130 15.26 6.03 -51.61
CA GLN A 130 14.49 4.88 -51.13
C GLN A 130 13.01 5.24 -50.89
N LYS A 131 12.11 4.24 -50.98
CA LYS A 131 10.67 4.43 -50.69
C LYS A 131 10.45 4.46 -49.17
N PRO A 132 9.95 5.57 -48.59
CA PRO A 132 9.78 5.69 -47.13
C PRO A 132 8.88 4.62 -46.51
N SER A 133 7.86 4.15 -47.24
CA SER A 133 6.97 3.07 -46.81
C SER A 133 7.68 1.74 -46.58
N GLU A 134 8.72 1.43 -47.36
CA GLU A 134 9.51 0.21 -47.22
C GLU A 134 10.41 0.27 -45.98
N LEU A 135 10.98 1.45 -45.70
CA LEU A 135 11.82 1.68 -44.53
C LEU A 135 11.03 1.66 -43.22
N ARG A 136 9.80 2.19 -43.26
CA ARG A 136 8.85 2.07 -42.13
C ARG A 136 8.57 0.61 -41.78
N TYR A 137 8.33 -0.25 -42.78
CA TYR A 137 8.08 -1.67 -42.55
C TYR A 137 9.33 -2.37 -42.01
N ALA A 138 10.50 -2.06 -42.58
CA ALA A 138 11.79 -2.54 -42.09
C ALA A 138 12.03 -2.18 -40.63
N GLY A 139 11.74 -0.93 -40.21
CA GLY A 139 11.92 -0.47 -38.84
C GLY A 139 11.13 -1.28 -37.82
N ASN A 140 9.84 -1.50 -38.07
CA ASN A 140 9.01 -2.37 -37.23
C ASN A 140 9.59 -3.78 -37.14
N LYS A 141 10.11 -4.29 -38.26
CA LYS A 141 10.68 -5.63 -38.32
C LYS A 141 11.98 -5.74 -37.53
N TYR A 142 12.86 -4.74 -37.59
CA TYR A 142 14.06 -4.69 -36.75
C TYR A 142 13.73 -4.66 -35.26
N ILE A 143 12.72 -3.89 -34.83
CA ILE A 143 12.26 -3.91 -33.44
C ILE A 143 11.79 -5.31 -33.02
N LYS A 144 10.99 -5.99 -33.87
CA LYS A 144 10.52 -7.35 -33.59
C LYS A 144 11.66 -8.37 -33.51
N ILE A 145 12.62 -8.30 -34.45
CA ILE A 145 13.83 -9.12 -34.42
C ILE A 145 14.57 -8.88 -33.11
N ALA A 146 14.75 -7.63 -32.73
CA ALA A 146 15.52 -7.28 -31.54
C ALA A 146 14.86 -7.79 -30.24
N ARG A 147 13.54 -7.68 -30.15
CA ARG A 147 12.75 -8.27 -29.04
C ARG A 147 12.90 -9.79 -28.95
N LYS A 148 12.93 -10.50 -30.08
CA LYS A 148 13.18 -11.96 -30.13
C LYS A 148 14.59 -12.35 -29.69
N LEU A 149 15.56 -11.45 -29.90
CA LEU A 149 16.97 -11.64 -29.55
C LEU A 149 17.33 -11.10 -28.15
N GLY A 150 16.37 -10.56 -27.40
CA GLY A 150 16.54 -10.19 -26.00
C GLY A 150 16.80 -8.71 -25.72
N GLY A 151 16.81 -7.83 -26.73
CA GLY A 151 17.01 -6.38 -26.51
C GLY A 151 17.23 -5.58 -27.79
N ILE A 152 16.93 -4.27 -27.76
CA ILE A 152 17.04 -3.37 -28.92
C ILE A 152 18.48 -3.18 -29.40
N GLY A 153 19.46 -3.38 -28.52
CA GLY A 153 20.89 -3.38 -28.77
C GLY A 153 21.33 -4.43 -29.78
N SER A 154 20.55 -5.50 -29.95
CA SER A 154 20.86 -6.57 -30.90
C SER A 154 20.92 -6.14 -32.36
N ILE A 155 20.28 -5.03 -32.70
CA ILE A 155 20.32 -4.44 -34.04
C ILE A 155 21.77 -4.13 -34.47
N LEU A 156 22.65 -3.79 -33.52
CA LEU A 156 24.04 -3.44 -33.81
C LEU A 156 24.90 -4.64 -34.18
N TRP A 157 24.57 -5.83 -33.68
CA TRP A 157 25.39 -7.02 -33.89
C TRP A 157 24.78 -8.03 -34.86
N LEU A 158 23.59 -7.76 -35.43
CA LEU A 158 23.05 -8.59 -36.52
C LEU A 158 24.11 -8.76 -37.64
N PRO A 159 24.41 -10.00 -38.08
CA PRO A 159 25.50 -10.26 -39.03
C PRO A 159 25.44 -9.35 -40.27
N LEU A 160 26.54 -8.65 -40.56
CA LEU A 160 26.62 -7.75 -41.71
C LEU A 160 26.84 -8.49 -43.03
N GLU A 161 27.38 -9.70 -42.98
CA GLU A 161 27.49 -10.61 -44.13
C GLU A 161 26.13 -11.01 -44.70
N VAL A 162 25.07 -10.91 -43.88
CA VAL A 162 23.69 -11.12 -44.29
C VAL A 162 23.13 -9.82 -44.86
N PRO A 163 22.71 -9.79 -46.14
CA PRO A 163 22.18 -8.59 -46.77
C PRO A 163 20.98 -8.00 -46.00
N SER A 164 20.89 -6.68 -45.91
CA SER A 164 19.78 -5.96 -45.25
C SER A 164 18.40 -6.48 -45.70
N SER A 165 18.23 -6.75 -47.00
CA SER A 165 16.98 -7.25 -47.58
C SER A 165 16.53 -8.59 -46.98
N THR A 166 17.45 -9.43 -46.52
CA THR A 166 17.13 -10.69 -45.81
C THR A 166 16.41 -10.38 -44.51
N TRP A 167 16.97 -9.48 -43.69
CA TRP A 167 16.34 -9.02 -42.46
C TRP A 167 15.01 -8.31 -42.73
N GLU A 168 15.01 -7.35 -43.65
CA GLU A 168 13.88 -6.45 -43.90
C GLU A 168 12.68 -7.12 -44.58
N ARG A 169 12.91 -8.07 -45.51
CA ARG A 169 11.85 -8.63 -46.37
C ARG A 169 11.65 -10.13 -46.21
N TYR A 170 12.71 -10.92 -45.96
CA TYR A 170 12.63 -12.37 -46.10
C TYR A 170 12.55 -13.16 -44.79
N LEU A 171 13.15 -12.67 -43.71
CA LEU A 171 13.06 -13.32 -42.39
C LEU A 171 11.62 -13.28 -41.88
N ASN A 172 11.05 -14.44 -41.51
CA ASN A 172 9.78 -14.46 -40.80
C ASN A 172 10.04 -14.34 -39.29
N ILE A 173 9.20 -13.61 -38.56
CA ILE A 173 9.34 -13.44 -37.10
C ILE A 173 9.02 -14.74 -36.34
N ASP A 174 8.33 -15.68 -36.98
CA ASP A 174 7.99 -16.99 -36.43
C ASP A 174 9.02 -18.08 -36.78
N ASP A 175 10.14 -17.70 -37.41
CA ASP A 175 11.22 -18.62 -37.80
C ASP A 175 12.15 -18.93 -36.60
N GLU A 176 11.66 -19.74 -35.65
CA GLU A 176 12.36 -20.02 -34.39
C GLU A 176 13.74 -20.66 -34.61
N GLU A 177 13.94 -21.46 -35.65
CA GLU A 177 15.24 -22.06 -35.98
C GLU A 177 16.30 -20.97 -36.20
N VAL A 178 15.95 -19.91 -36.93
CA VAL A 178 16.84 -18.77 -37.17
C VAL A 178 17.09 -17.98 -35.90
N PHE A 179 16.07 -17.76 -35.06
CA PHE A 179 16.24 -17.01 -33.81
C PHE A 179 17.03 -17.79 -32.75
N ASP A 180 16.86 -19.12 -32.67
CA ASP A 180 17.67 -19.99 -31.81
C ASP A 180 19.13 -19.98 -32.23
N HIS A 181 19.38 -20.09 -33.54
CA HIS A 181 20.73 -19.94 -34.08
C HIS A 181 21.35 -18.58 -33.72
N LEU A 182 20.63 -17.48 -33.95
CA LEU A 182 21.12 -16.12 -33.63
C LEU A 182 21.35 -15.91 -32.12
N ARG A 183 20.50 -16.47 -31.27
CA ARG A 183 20.71 -16.48 -29.81
C ARG A 183 21.96 -17.27 -29.44
N SER A 184 22.21 -18.41 -30.08
CA SER A 184 23.40 -19.23 -29.80
C SER A 184 24.70 -18.48 -30.09
N ILE A 185 24.80 -17.83 -31.26
CA ILE A 185 26.00 -17.08 -31.67
C ILE A 185 26.11 -15.71 -30.97
N GLY A 186 25.00 -15.18 -30.45
CA GLY A 186 24.93 -13.90 -29.74
C GLY A 186 25.10 -13.97 -28.22
N SER A 187 25.22 -15.17 -27.65
CA SER A 187 25.18 -15.41 -26.20
C SER A 187 26.23 -14.65 -25.37
N ASN A 188 27.38 -14.30 -25.97
CA ASN A 188 28.50 -13.63 -25.30
C ASN A 188 28.63 -12.13 -25.66
N ILE A 189 27.65 -11.55 -26.35
CA ILE A 189 27.75 -10.17 -26.84
C ILE A 189 27.39 -9.17 -25.73
N PRO A 190 28.15 -8.06 -25.56
CA PRO A 190 27.80 -7.01 -24.60
C PRO A 190 26.40 -6.41 -24.84
N ASN A 191 25.75 -5.95 -23.77
CA ASN A 191 24.47 -5.27 -23.89
C ASN A 191 24.67 -3.83 -24.42
N TYR A 192 24.15 -3.56 -25.62
CA TYR A 192 24.18 -2.25 -26.28
C TYR A 192 22.85 -1.47 -26.22
N ASP A 193 21.84 -1.94 -25.47
CA ASP A 193 20.50 -1.36 -25.41
C ASP A 193 20.55 0.14 -25.08
N SER A 194 21.26 0.52 -24.01
CA SER A 194 21.38 1.92 -23.58
C SER A 194 21.98 2.84 -24.66
N PHE A 195 22.92 2.33 -25.45
CA PHE A 195 23.51 3.12 -26.54
C PHE A 195 22.52 3.28 -27.70
N VAL A 196 21.85 2.20 -28.09
CA VAL A 196 20.83 2.25 -29.16
C VAL A 196 19.63 3.12 -28.75
N GLN A 197 19.16 3.02 -27.52
CA GLN A 197 18.08 3.86 -26.98
C GLN A 197 18.43 5.35 -27.04
N ARG A 198 19.67 5.73 -26.68
CA ARG A 198 20.13 7.13 -26.79
C ARG A 198 20.24 7.59 -28.24
N LEU A 199 20.69 6.73 -29.15
CA LEU A 199 20.70 7.02 -30.59
C LEU A 199 19.28 7.22 -31.13
N ILE A 200 18.33 6.35 -30.76
CA ILE A 200 16.93 6.49 -31.14
C ILE A 200 16.37 7.82 -30.60
N ALA A 201 16.50 8.06 -29.29
CA ALA A 201 16.01 9.26 -28.63
C ALA A 201 16.54 10.55 -29.29
N SER A 202 17.82 10.56 -29.69
CA SER A 202 18.45 11.69 -30.38
C SER A 202 17.77 12.12 -31.69
N GLN A 203 16.99 11.22 -32.31
CA GLN A 203 16.28 11.44 -33.56
C GLN A 203 14.76 11.61 -33.38
N LEU A 204 14.22 11.36 -32.19
CA LEU A 204 12.78 11.46 -31.93
C LEU A 204 12.37 12.83 -31.38
N ASP A 205 13.28 13.55 -30.70
CA ASP A 205 13.02 14.89 -30.16
C ASP A 205 13.65 15.98 -31.05
N ASP A 206 12.94 16.36 -32.11
CA ASP A 206 13.31 17.45 -33.02
C ASP A 206 12.12 18.41 -33.18
N SER A 207 12.42 19.70 -33.30
CA SER A 207 11.51 20.83 -33.57
C SER A 207 10.42 20.58 -34.62
N SER A 208 10.67 19.69 -35.57
CA SER A 208 9.72 19.24 -36.60
C SER A 208 8.49 18.46 -36.09
N ILE A 209 8.52 17.87 -34.89
CA ILE A 209 7.43 17.05 -34.35
C ILE A 209 6.69 17.83 -33.26
N GLN A 210 5.36 17.92 -33.38
CA GLN A 210 4.52 18.59 -32.38
C GLN A 210 4.31 17.74 -31.11
N LEU A 211 4.19 16.43 -31.27
CA LEU A 211 4.01 15.48 -30.17
C LEU A 211 5.33 15.06 -29.54
N SER A 212 5.32 14.91 -28.22
CA SER A 212 6.47 14.39 -27.47
C SER A 212 6.77 12.95 -27.88
N PRO A 213 8.05 12.55 -27.96
CA PRO A 213 8.44 11.16 -28.21
C PRO A 213 7.89 10.19 -27.16
N TYR A 214 7.57 10.69 -25.96
CA TYR A 214 6.98 9.91 -24.87
C TYR A 214 5.58 9.36 -25.15
N ASN A 215 4.89 9.83 -26.21
CA ASN A 215 3.65 9.20 -26.67
C ASN A 215 3.85 7.75 -27.13
N LEU A 216 5.09 7.34 -27.42
CA LEU A 216 5.43 5.96 -27.81
C LEU A 216 5.81 5.07 -26.62
N ALA A 217 6.05 5.65 -25.44
CA ALA A 217 6.71 4.97 -24.32
C ALA A 217 5.91 3.79 -23.77
N LEU A 218 4.60 3.71 -24.00
CA LEU A 218 3.77 2.59 -23.53
C LEU A 218 3.84 1.35 -24.45
N SER A 219 4.11 1.54 -25.75
CA SER A 219 4.14 0.45 -26.73
C SER A 219 5.57 0.06 -27.16
N TYR A 220 6.52 0.95 -26.91
CA TYR A 220 7.91 0.87 -27.34
C TYR A 220 8.87 1.29 -26.22
N ASP A 221 8.53 0.96 -24.96
CA ASP A 221 9.33 1.25 -23.77
C ASP A 221 10.79 0.77 -23.90
N ASP A 222 10.99 -0.38 -24.54
CA ASP A 222 12.28 -0.98 -24.87
C ASP A 222 13.17 -0.11 -25.78
N CYS A 223 12.58 0.84 -26.51
CA CYS A 223 13.28 1.76 -27.41
C CYS A 223 13.70 3.07 -26.74
N PHE A 224 13.26 3.33 -25.50
CA PHE A 224 13.56 4.56 -24.77
C PHE A 224 14.56 4.34 -23.63
N PRO A 225 15.35 5.36 -23.26
CA PRO A 225 16.17 5.30 -22.07
C PRO A 225 15.35 4.95 -20.84
N ILE A 226 15.87 4.04 -20.03
CA ILE A 226 15.30 3.60 -18.74
C ILE A 226 14.92 4.79 -17.83
N SER A 227 15.77 5.83 -17.79
CA SER A 227 15.54 7.04 -16.98
C SER A 227 14.24 7.76 -17.34
N ASP A 228 13.82 7.69 -18.60
CA ASP A 228 12.67 8.43 -19.09
C ASP A 228 11.36 7.82 -18.54
N GLN A 229 11.35 6.52 -18.25
CA GLN A 229 10.19 5.86 -17.61
C GLN A 229 9.95 6.41 -16.19
N VAL A 230 11.01 6.72 -15.45
CA VAL A 230 10.91 7.35 -14.11
C VAL A 230 10.39 8.78 -14.23
N VAL A 231 10.90 9.55 -15.21
CA VAL A 231 10.39 10.91 -15.46
C VAL A 231 8.89 10.88 -15.79
N LEU A 232 8.46 9.93 -16.62
CA LEU A 232 7.07 9.81 -17.04
C LEU A 232 6.14 9.43 -15.89
N ILE A 233 6.54 8.48 -15.03
CA ILE A 233 5.70 8.12 -13.88
C ILE A 233 5.61 9.28 -12.86
N LEU A 234 6.68 10.04 -12.65
CA LEU A 234 6.64 11.24 -11.81
C LEU A 234 5.76 12.36 -12.43
N CYS A 235 5.81 12.54 -13.76
CA CYS A 235 4.88 13.43 -14.47
C CYS A 235 3.43 12.95 -14.31
N ALA A 236 3.19 11.64 -14.34
CA ALA A 236 1.86 11.05 -14.16
C ALA A 236 1.28 11.32 -12.75
N PHE A 237 2.14 11.46 -11.74
CA PHE A 237 1.79 11.94 -10.39
C PHE A 237 1.63 13.47 -10.30
N GLY A 238 1.56 14.16 -11.44
CA GLY A 238 1.39 15.62 -11.50
C GLY A 238 2.68 16.39 -11.22
N GLY A 239 3.84 15.74 -11.23
CA GLY A 239 5.11 16.35 -10.80
C GLY A 239 5.19 16.58 -9.28
N SER A 240 4.29 15.97 -8.51
CA SER A 240 4.25 16.07 -7.05
C SER A 240 5.42 15.33 -6.38
N ALA A 241 5.63 15.56 -5.09
CA ALA A 241 6.61 14.81 -4.30
C ALA A 241 6.18 13.35 -4.11
N VAL A 242 6.92 12.42 -4.73
CA VAL A 242 6.68 10.98 -4.68
C VAL A 242 7.74 10.31 -3.79
N PRO A 243 7.37 9.61 -2.71
CA PRO A 243 8.33 8.85 -1.91
C PRO A 243 9.07 7.81 -2.75
N VAL A 244 10.39 7.75 -2.63
CA VAL A 244 11.20 6.77 -3.38
C VAL A 244 10.83 5.33 -3.00
N GLU A 245 10.45 5.11 -1.74
CA GLU A 245 9.95 3.83 -1.24
C GLU A 245 8.63 3.41 -1.91
N LEU A 246 7.79 4.35 -2.36
CA LEU A 246 6.62 4.03 -3.18
C LEU A 246 7.06 3.49 -4.54
N LEU A 247 8.07 4.10 -5.17
CA LEU A 247 8.59 3.62 -6.45
C LEU A 247 9.21 2.22 -6.32
N LYS A 248 9.96 1.99 -5.25
CA LYS A 248 10.59 0.68 -4.96
C LYS A 248 9.59 -0.39 -4.52
N SER A 249 8.31 -0.06 -4.30
CA SER A 249 7.32 -1.02 -3.82
C SER A 249 7.10 -2.19 -4.76
N VAL A 250 7.39 -2.03 -6.07
CA VAL A 250 7.27 -3.09 -7.08
C VAL A 250 8.12 -4.33 -6.79
N ARG A 251 9.12 -4.20 -5.90
CA ARG A 251 10.00 -5.30 -5.46
C ARG A 251 9.32 -6.26 -4.48
N VAL A 252 8.19 -5.83 -3.89
CA VAL A 252 7.45 -6.61 -2.90
C VAL A 252 6.10 -6.97 -3.51
N PRO A 253 5.70 -8.26 -3.53
CA PRO A 253 4.41 -8.67 -4.04
C PRO A 253 3.25 -7.96 -3.33
N HIS A 254 2.23 -7.59 -4.09
CA HIS A 254 0.98 -7.07 -3.54
C HIS A 254 0.22 -8.20 -2.84
N ARG A 255 -0.36 -7.94 -1.67
CA ARG A 255 -1.02 -8.96 -0.86
C ARG A 255 -2.51 -8.68 -0.80
N HIS A 256 -3.34 -9.71 -0.97
CA HIS A 256 -4.79 -9.60 -0.93
C HIS A 256 -5.43 -10.77 -0.17
N TRP A 257 -6.69 -10.61 0.24
CA TRP A 257 -7.48 -11.68 0.85
C TRP A 257 -8.07 -12.59 -0.23
N THR A 258 -8.10 -13.89 0.04
CA THR A 258 -8.83 -14.89 -0.77
C THR A 258 -10.20 -15.18 -0.17
N ASP A 259 -11.05 -15.87 -0.93
CA ASP A 259 -12.36 -16.34 -0.47
C ASP A 259 -12.23 -17.28 0.75
N ASP A 260 -11.13 -18.04 0.85
CA ASP A 260 -10.83 -18.89 2.01
C ASP A 260 -10.42 -18.10 3.27
N GLY A 261 -10.33 -16.77 3.19
CA GLY A 261 -9.88 -15.92 4.30
C GLY A 261 -8.38 -16.06 4.58
N GLU A 262 -7.62 -16.54 3.58
CA GLU A 262 -6.17 -16.58 3.60
C GLU A 262 -5.57 -15.43 2.80
N ILE A 263 -4.25 -15.26 2.89
CA ILE A 263 -3.54 -14.19 2.21
C ILE A 263 -2.78 -14.78 1.04
N ASP A 264 -3.05 -14.28 -0.15
CA ASP A 264 -2.30 -14.59 -1.35
C ASP A 264 -1.49 -13.35 -1.79
N SER A 265 -0.61 -13.53 -2.78
CA SER A 265 0.27 -12.47 -3.27
C SER A 265 0.39 -12.46 -4.79
N THR A 266 0.41 -11.26 -5.35
CA THR A 266 0.50 -11.01 -6.80
C THR A 266 1.71 -10.12 -7.08
N ASP A 267 2.55 -10.53 -8.03
CA ASP A 267 3.70 -9.73 -8.45
C ASP A 267 3.26 -8.52 -9.28
N ALA A 268 4.11 -7.50 -9.38
CA ALA A 268 3.79 -6.24 -10.04
C ALA A 268 3.34 -6.42 -11.51
N VAL A 269 3.96 -7.34 -12.24
CA VAL A 269 3.61 -7.62 -13.65
C VAL A 269 2.25 -8.30 -13.76
N ASP A 270 1.93 -9.24 -12.87
CA ASP A 270 0.65 -9.95 -12.84
C ASP A 270 -0.49 -9.06 -12.34
N PHE A 271 -0.15 -7.98 -11.61
CA PHE A 271 -1.05 -6.88 -11.26
C PHE A 271 -1.27 -5.88 -12.42
N ASP A 272 -0.86 -6.22 -13.64
CA ASP A 272 -0.93 -5.38 -14.84
C ASP A 272 -0.10 -4.07 -14.76
N LEU A 273 1.03 -4.05 -14.05
CA LEU A 273 2.02 -2.98 -14.21
C LEU A 273 2.93 -3.27 -15.43
N PRO A 274 3.32 -2.24 -16.20
CA PRO A 274 4.21 -2.42 -17.36
C PRO A 274 5.54 -3.05 -16.95
N ARG A 275 5.93 -4.14 -17.64
CA ARG A 275 7.16 -4.89 -17.33
C ARG A 275 8.42 -4.02 -17.39
N GLY A 276 8.53 -3.13 -18.37
CA GLY A 276 9.64 -2.18 -18.44
C GLY A 276 9.75 -1.33 -17.18
N LEU A 277 8.63 -0.76 -16.74
CA LEU A 277 8.59 0.07 -15.53
C LEU A 277 8.98 -0.74 -14.29
N VAL A 278 8.45 -1.95 -14.15
CA VAL A 278 8.79 -2.84 -13.03
C VAL A 278 10.30 -3.14 -13.01
N ASN A 279 10.91 -3.42 -14.16
CA ASN A 279 12.34 -3.66 -14.25
C ASN A 279 13.14 -2.41 -13.82
N VAL A 280 12.76 -1.22 -14.27
CA VAL A 280 13.42 0.05 -13.92
C VAL A 280 13.34 0.32 -12.42
N LEU A 281 12.15 0.21 -11.84
CA LEU A 281 11.92 0.52 -10.42
C LEU A 281 12.49 -0.55 -9.47
N SER A 282 12.71 -1.77 -9.98
CA SER A 282 13.33 -2.87 -9.21
C SER A 282 14.86 -2.75 -9.11
N ASP A 283 15.52 -2.01 -10.01
CA ASP A 283 16.98 -1.88 -10.04
C ASP A 283 17.45 -0.54 -9.42
N ASP A 284 18.22 -0.62 -8.33
CA ASP A 284 18.79 0.56 -7.67
C ASP A 284 19.73 1.36 -8.58
N LYS A 285 20.47 0.71 -9.49
CA LYS A 285 21.36 1.43 -10.43
C LYS A 285 20.56 2.27 -11.42
N CYS A 286 19.43 1.73 -11.88
CA CYS A 286 18.54 2.45 -12.80
C CYS A 286 17.89 3.65 -12.10
N LEU A 287 17.47 3.47 -10.85
CA LEU A 287 16.94 4.56 -10.02
C LEU A 287 17.99 5.63 -9.72
N ASP A 288 19.23 5.25 -9.41
CA ASP A 288 20.32 6.20 -9.18
C ASP A 288 20.62 7.03 -10.43
N GLN A 289 20.65 6.40 -11.61
CA GLN A 289 20.80 7.10 -12.89
C GLN A 289 19.64 8.06 -13.15
N ALA A 290 18.40 7.65 -12.87
CA ALA A 290 17.24 8.52 -13.00
C ALA A 290 17.33 9.72 -12.04
N SER A 291 17.79 9.52 -10.80
CA SER A 291 17.90 10.59 -9.80
C SER A 291 18.81 11.75 -10.22
N GLN A 292 19.77 11.49 -11.12
CA GLN A 292 20.71 12.49 -11.66
C GLN A 292 20.14 13.30 -12.83
N ARG A 293 18.91 12.99 -13.27
CA ARG A 293 18.25 13.71 -14.36
C ARG A 293 17.98 15.17 -13.97
N PRO A 294 18.26 16.15 -14.84
CA PRO A 294 18.05 17.56 -14.56
C PRO A 294 16.56 17.93 -14.40
N GLU A 295 15.64 17.09 -14.86
CA GLU A 295 14.20 17.31 -14.70
C GLU A 295 13.71 16.97 -13.28
N ILE A 296 14.45 16.12 -12.55
CA ILE A 296 14.04 15.61 -11.25
C ILE A 296 14.58 16.52 -10.14
N ALA A 297 13.69 16.87 -9.21
CA ALA A 297 14.04 17.50 -7.95
C ALA A 297 13.95 16.47 -6.82
N GLN A 298 14.90 16.54 -5.89
CA GLN A 298 14.96 15.64 -4.73
C GLN A 298 14.75 16.45 -3.46
N GLN A 299 13.89 15.97 -2.57
CA GLN A 299 13.58 16.62 -1.31
C GLN A 299 13.41 15.60 -0.20
N MET A 300 13.98 15.86 0.97
CA MET A 300 13.73 15.10 2.18
C MET A 300 12.47 15.62 2.88
N LEU A 301 11.58 14.73 3.32
CA LEU A 301 10.42 15.11 4.14
C LEU A 301 10.86 15.57 5.54
N GLU A 302 9.92 16.14 6.29
CA GLU A 302 10.12 16.65 7.65
C GLU A 302 10.68 15.63 8.65
N ASP A 303 10.52 14.33 8.38
CA ASP A 303 11.09 13.27 9.21
C ASP A 303 12.61 13.08 9.04
N GLY A 304 13.22 13.76 8.06
CA GLY A 304 14.64 13.67 7.75
C GLY A 304 15.07 12.30 7.22
N LYS A 305 14.13 11.41 6.88
CA LYS A 305 14.40 10.02 6.51
C LYS A 305 13.76 9.63 5.18
N THR A 306 12.58 10.13 4.87
CA THR A 306 11.87 9.79 3.63
C THR A 306 12.28 10.74 2.51
N LEU A 307 12.99 10.19 1.52
CA LEU A 307 13.37 10.88 0.31
C LEU A 307 12.20 10.89 -0.69
N THR A 308 11.94 12.04 -1.30
CA THR A 308 10.93 12.20 -2.33
C THR A 308 11.52 12.77 -3.60
N TRP A 309 10.96 12.35 -4.74
CA TRP A 309 11.28 12.85 -6.06
C TRP A 309 10.08 13.54 -6.67
N SER A 310 10.32 14.67 -7.33
CA SER A 310 9.32 15.46 -8.06
C SER A 310 9.87 15.93 -9.40
N ILE A 311 9.01 16.45 -10.27
CA ILE A 311 9.43 17.07 -11.53
C ILE A 311 9.44 18.57 -11.38
N ARG A 312 10.51 19.22 -11.84
CA ARG A 312 10.62 20.69 -11.82
C ARG A 312 9.49 21.31 -12.65
N PRO A 313 8.86 22.41 -12.20
CA PRO A 313 7.67 22.97 -12.86
C PRO A 313 7.87 23.27 -14.36
N GLU A 314 9.04 23.76 -14.75
CA GLU A 314 9.36 24.09 -16.14
C GLU A 314 9.40 22.83 -17.02
N ALA A 315 10.04 21.77 -16.51
CA ALA A 315 10.09 20.47 -17.18
C ALA A 315 8.70 19.84 -17.27
N MET A 316 7.90 19.94 -16.20
CA MET A 316 6.53 19.41 -16.16
C MET A 316 5.65 20.05 -17.24
N ALA A 317 5.70 21.38 -17.37
CA ALA A 317 4.93 22.11 -18.38
C ALA A 317 5.37 21.75 -19.82
N SER A 318 6.68 21.64 -20.04
CA SER A 318 7.26 21.28 -21.34
C SER A 318 6.91 19.86 -21.78
N ILE A 319 6.92 18.90 -20.85
CA ILE A 319 6.58 17.50 -21.14
C ILE A 319 5.08 17.37 -21.39
N THR A 320 4.25 17.88 -20.48
CA THR A 320 2.80 17.66 -20.50
C THR A 320 2.12 18.34 -21.69
N SER A 321 2.58 19.52 -22.11
CA SER A 321 2.00 20.27 -23.24
C SER A 321 2.10 19.55 -24.59
N ARG A 322 3.06 18.62 -24.74
CA ARG A 322 3.30 17.84 -25.97
C ARG A 322 2.79 16.39 -25.87
N LEU A 323 2.22 15.98 -24.74
CA LEU A 323 1.62 14.64 -24.58
C LEU A 323 0.19 14.63 -25.13
N SER A 324 -0.15 13.57 -25.87
CA SER A 324 -1.51 13.34 -26.32
C SER A 324 -2.45 13.05 -25.13
N PRO A 325 -3.75 13.39 -25.23
CA PRO A 325 -4.71 13.11 -24.15
C PRO A 325 -4.76 11.62 -23.77
N GLN A 326 -4.68 10.72 -24.76
CA GLN A 326 -4.69 9.28 -24.53
C GLN A 326 -3.47 8.84 -23.69
N THR A 327 -2.26 9.28 -24.06
CA THR A 327 -1.06 8.97 -23.30
C THR A 327 -1.11 9.53 -21.88
N GLN A 328 -1.68 10.72 -21.68
CA GLN A 328 -1.86 11.28 -20.34
C GLN A 328 -2.83 10.46 -19.48
N GLU A 329 -3.89 9.89 -20.07
CA GLU A 329 -4.83 9.00 -19.39
C GLU A 329 -4.19 7.65 -19.04
N ASP A 330 -3.44 7.06 -19.97
CA ASP A 330 -2.75 5.79 -19.77
C ASP A 330 -1.67 5.92 -18.69
N LEU A 331 -0.86 6.99 -18.73
CA LEU A 331 0.14 7.27 -17.69
C LEU A 331 -0.49 7.46 -16.32
N ALA A 332 -1.60 8.20 -16.24
CA ALA A 332 -2.32 8.38 -14.99
C ALA A 332 -2.91 7.06 -14.45
N THR A 333 -3.36 6.19 -15.35
CA THR A 333 -3.80 4.82 -15.03
C THR A 333 -2.64 4.01 -14.45
N THR A 334 -1.45 4.05 -15.06
CA THR A 334 -0.26 3.37 -14.53
C THR A 334 0.16 3.91 -13.15
N ALA A 335 0.13 5.23 -12.96
CA ALA A 335 0.42 5.86 -11.67
C ALA A 335 -0.56 5.43 -10.57
N LEU A 336 -1.87 5.40 -10.88
CA LEU A 336 -2.89 4.93 -9.96
C LEU A 336 -2.71 3.44 -9.62
N LYS A 337 -2.43 2.60 -10.62
CA LYS A 337 -2.10 1.19 -10.41
C LYS A 337 -0.91 1.02 -9.47
N LEU A 338 0.15 1.81 -9.65
CA LEU A 338 1.34 1.75 -8.80
C LEU A 338 1.02 2.08 -7.35
N ILE A 339 0.21 3.11 -7.09
CA ILE A 339 -0.26 3.43 -5.72
C ILE A 339 -1.07 2.25 -5.16
N CYS A 340 -2.04 1.73 -5.92
CA CYS A 340 -2.88 0.62 -5.47
C CYS A 340 -2.07 -0.64 -5.17
N PHE A 341 -1.11 -0.99 -6.02
CA PHE A 341 -0.20 -2.11 -5.83
C PHE A 341 0.61 -1.97 -4.53
N ALA A 342 1.14 -0.77 -4.29
CA ALA A 342 1.93 -0.49 -3.11
C ALA A 342 1.14 -0.48 -1.80
N CYS A 343 -0.17 -0.20 -1.86
CA CYS A 343 -1.01 -0.05 -0.67
C CYS A 343 -1.02 -1.35 0.15
N PRO A 344 -0.69 -1.29 1.45
CA PRO A 344 -0.70 -2.46 2.30
C PRO A 344 -2.10 -3.05 2.46
N LEU A 345 -2.15 -4.38 2.62
CA LEU A 345 -3.40 -5.12 2.83
C LEU A 345 -4.20 -4.60 4.04
N VAL A 346 -5.46 -4.28 3.79
CA VAL A 346 -6.47 -3.91 4.80
C VAL A 346 -6.73 -5.09 5.73
N TYR A 347 -7.01 -4.84 7.01
CA TYR A 347 -7.28 -5.86 8.04
C TYR A 347 -6.07 -6.70 8.49
N GLU A 348 -5.00 -6.80 7.70
CA GLU A 348 -3.81 -7.58 8.05
C GLU A 348 -2.86 -6.85 9.02
N GLY A 349 -2.94 -5.51 9.11
CA GLY A 349 -2.36 -4.59 10.10
C GLY A 349 -0.87 -4.74 10.49
N LYS A 350 -0.13 -5.66 9.86
CA LYS A 350 1.30 -5.89 10.09
C LYS A 350 2.18 -4.90 9.34
N VAL A 351 1.71 -4.42 8.19
CA VAL A 351 2.45 -3.52 7.31
C VAL A 351 1.83 -2.13 7.40
N ASN A 352 2.59 -1.14 7.85
CA ASN A 352 2.14 0.25 7.86
C ASN A 352 3.29 1.16 7.42
N TRP A 353 2.95 2.19 6.66
CA TRP A 353 3.91 3.23 6.30
C TRP A 353 4.15 4.18 7.49
N PRO A 354 5.37 4.75 7.60
CA PRO A 354 5.60 5.89 8.49
C PRO A 354 4.61 7.02 8.22
N SER A 355 4.29 7.82 9.24
CA SER A 355 3.24 8.85 9.14
C SER A 355 3.47 9.85 8.00
N HIS A 356 4.70 10.33 7.81
CA HIS A 356 5.03 11.29 6.75
C HIS A 356 4.91 10.68 5.35
N MET A 357 5.44 9.47 5.16
CA MET A 357 5.28 8.70 3.91
C MET A 357 3.79 8.46 3.61
N LYS A 358 3.00 8.08 4.63
CA LYS A 358 1.56 7.83 4.48
C LYS A 358 0.81 9.09 4.05
N LYS A 359 1.10 10.25 4.65
CA LYS A 359 0.52 11.55 4.24
C LYS A 359 0.89 11.92 2.81
N ALA A 360 2.14 11.71 2.41
CA ALA A 360 2.59 11.98 1.04
C ALA A 360 1.86 11.10 0.02
N ILE A 361 1.73 9.79 0.30
CA ILE A 361 1.03 8.86 -0.61
C ILE A 361 -0.48 9.14 -0.64
N TRP A 362 -1.09 9.52 0.50
CA TRP A 362 -2.48 9.97 0.52
C TRP A 362 -2.70 11.15 -0.42
N ALA A 363 -1.83 12.16 -0.40
CA ALA A 363 -1.95 13.32 -1.28
C ALA A 363 -1.90 12.92 -2.77
N LEU A 364 -1.07 11.94 -3.13
CA LEU A 364 -1.02 11.41 -4.49
C LEU A 364 -2.33 10.68 -4.86
N LEU A 365 -2.84 9.83 -3.96
CA LEU A 365 -4.08 9.08 -4.19
C LEU A 365 -5.31 9.99 -4.28
N ASP A 366 -5.41 10.97 -3.38
CA ASP A 366 -6.51 11.93 -3.37
C ASP A 366 -6.50 12.76 -4.66
N ASN A 367 -5.34 13.28 -5.06
CA ASN A 367 -5.22 13.98 -6.35
C ASN A 367 -5.62 13.10 -7.53
N ALA A 368 -5.14 11.85 -7.58
CA ALA A 368 -5.43 10.92 -8.68
C ALA A 368 -6.92 10.54 -8.76
N THR A 369 -7.60 10.41 -7.61
CA THR A 369 -9.01 10.02 -7.55
C THR A 369 -9.98 11.20 -7.57
N ASN A 370 -9.50 12.43 -7.33
CA ASN A 370 -10.31 13.65 -7.35
C ASN A 370 -10.34 14.32 -8.72
N GLN A 371 -9.21 14.34 -9.43
CA GLN A 371 -9.08 15.09 -10.68
C GLN A 371 -9.49 14.28 -11.92
N LYS A 372 -9.46 12.94 -11.83
CA LYS A 372 -9.65 12.05 -12.98
C LYS A 372 -10.70 10.98 -12.69
N ARG A 373 -11.42 10.58 -13.74
CA ARG A 373 -12.38 9.47 -13.67
C ARG A 373 -11.61 8.17 -13.48
N VAL A 374 -11.88 7.46 -12.38
CA VAL A 374 -11.27 6.13 -12.13
C VAL A 374 -11.77 5.12 -13.18
N PRO A 375 -10.86 4.46 -13.93
CA PRO A 375 -11.22 3.41 -14.88
C PRO A 375 -11.99 2.27 -14.21
N MET A 376 -12.91 1.67 -14.95
CA MET A 376 -13.79 0.62 -14.42
C MET A 376 -13.00 -0.59 -13.86
N SER A 377 -11.96 -1.02 -14.57
CA SER A 377 -11.08 -2.13 -14.19
C SER A 377 -10.26 -1.86 -12.92
N LEU A 378 -10.11 -0.60 -12.50
CA LEU A 378 -9.32 -0.22 -11.33
C LEU A 378 -10.15 0.06 -10.10
N LYS A 379 -11.48 0.13 -10.21
CA LYS A 379 -12.32 0.57 -9.07
C LYS A 379 -12.13 -0.27 -7.82
N THR A 380 -12.02 -1.59 -7.96
CA THR A 380 -11.77 -2.51 -6.83
C THR A 380 -10.43 -2.22 -6.16
N HIS A 381 -9.36 -2.17 -6.94
CA HIS A 381 -8.00 -1.84 -6.46
C HIS A 381 -7.93 -0.46 -5.78
N VAL A 382 -8.67 0.53 -6.30
CA VAL A 382 -8.76 1.86 -5.69
C VAL A 382 -9.56 1.82 -4.39
N ILE A 383 -10.66 1.05 -4.33
CA ILE A 383 -11.42 0.87 -3.09
C ILE A 383 -10.55 0.21 -2.02
N ASP A 384 -9.77 -0.82 -2.35
CA ASP A 384 -8.84 -1.46 -1.41
C ASP A 384 -7.79 -0.49 -0.87
N ALA A 385 -7.19 0.30 -1.76
CA ALA A 385 -6.26 1.35 -1.39
C ALA A 385 -6.91 2.36 -0.44
N LEU A 386 -8.11 2.86 -0.76
CA LEU A 386 -8.87 3.78 0.09
C LEU A 386 -9.21 3.13 1.45
N MET A 387 -9.54 1.84 1.48
CA MET A 387 -9.85 1.11 2.70
C MET A 387 -8.64 0.95 3.64
N PHE A 388 -7.42 0.93 3.09
CA PHE A 388 -6.20 1.01 3.92
C PHE A 388 -6.12 2.36 4.66
N PHE A 389 -6.48 3.45 3.98
CA PHE A 389 -6.53 4.78 4.59
C PHE A 389 -7.68 4.90 5.59
N THR A 390 -8.86 4.32 5.32
CA THR A 390 -9.98 4.33 6.28
C THR A 390 -9.70 3.57 7.57
N GLU A 391 -8.85 2.53 7.55
CA GLU A 391 -8.51 1.77 8.76
C GLU A 391 -7.44 2.47 9.62
N ARG A 392 -6.49 3.19 9.01
CA ARG A 392 -5.19 3.51 9.66
C ARG A 392 -4.79 4.98 9.67
N ASP A 393 -5.63 5.92 9.23
CA ASP A 393 -5.23 7.33 9.08
C ASP A 393 -5.87 8.28 10.11
N PHE A 394 -5.49 9.56 10.02
CA PHE A 394 -6.16 10.67 10.70
C PHE A 394 -7.62 10.71 10.30
N PHE A 395 -8.45 11.14 11.24
CA PHE A 395 -9.89 11.12 11.10
C PHE A 395 -10.37 11.90 9.85
N ALA A 396 -9.74 13.05 9.54
CA ALA A 396 -10.03 13.81 8.31
C ALA A 396 -9.79 13.01 7.03
N ILE A 397 -8.65 12.30 6.94
CA ILE A 397 -8.31 11.45 5.78
C ILE A 397 -9.27 10.27 5.69
N ARG A 398 -9.56 9.61 6.82
CA ARG A 398 -10.50 8.48 6.87
C ARG A 398 -11.87 8.86 6.35
N ARG A 399 -12.36 10.05 6.68
CA ARG A 399 -13.65 10.58 6.22
C ARG A 399 -13.67 10.77 4.70
N VAL A 400 -12.64 11.40 4.12
CA VAL A 400 -12.57 11.58 2.67
C VAL A 400 -12.42 10.23 1.95
N ALA A 401 -11.61 9.33 2.49
CA ALA A 401 -11.39 8.01 1.91
C ALA A 401 -12.66 7.17 1.85
N ILE A 402 -13.47 7.14 2.92
CA ILE A 402 -14.72 6.35 2.95
C ILE A 402 -15.77 6.91 2.00
N GLU A 403 -15.92 8.23 1.92
CA GLU A 403 -16.85 8.86 0.98
C GLU A 403 -16.44 8.61 -0.47
N ARG A 404 -15.14 8.65 -0.77
CA ARG A 404 -14.62 8.28 -2.09
C ARG A 404 -14.88 6.82 -2.39
N ALA A 405 -14.62 5.90 -1.45
CA ALA A 405 -14.87 4.48 -1.64
C ALA A 405 -16.36 4.19 -1.92
N LYS A 406 -17.27 4.82 -1.17
CA LYS A 406 -18.73 4.75 -1.41
C LYS A 406 -19.10 5.20 -2.83
N SER A 407 -18.52 6.30 -3.32
CA SER A 407 -18.80 6.81 -4.67
C SER A 407 -18.32 5.87 -5.80
N LEU A 408 -17.32 5.01 -5.50
CA LEU A 408 -16.77 4.07 -6.46
C LEU A 408 -17.49 2.72 -6.46
N LEU A 409 -18.12 2.36 -5.33
CA LEU A 409 -18.85 1.12 -5.12
C LEU A 409 -19.99 0.93 -6.13
N ARG A 410 -20.18 -0.31 -6.59
CA ARG A 410 -21.26 -0.68 -7.51
C ARG A 410 -21.94 -1.94 -7.00
N LYS A 411 -23.25 -2.05 -7.25
CA LYS A 411 -24.07 -3.21 -6.85
C LYS A 411 -23.57 -4.57 -7.32
N SER A 412 -22.79 -4.61 -8.42
CA SER A 412 -22.23 -5.84 -8.98
C SER A 412 -20.92 -6.28 -8.32
N MET A 413 -20.38 -5.52 -7.37
CA MET A 413 -19.14 -5.86 -6.68
C MET A 413 -19.41 -6.92 -5.61
N SER A 414 -18.37 -7.66 -5.22
CA SER A 414 -18.49 -8.72 -4.21
C SER A 414 -18.89 -8.18 -2.84
N TYR A 415 -19.47 -9.07 -2.02
CA TYR A 415 -19.83 -8.79 -0.62
C TYR A 415 -18.69 -8.12 0.16
N TYR A 416 -17.45 -8.55 -0.09
CA TYR A 416 -16.24 -7.99 0.51
C TYR A 416 -16.23 -6.45 0.55
N TYR A 417 -16.48 -5.79 -0.58
CA TYR A 417 -16.42 -4.32 -0.67
C TYR A 417 -17.61 -3.66 0.01
N HIS A 418 -18.80 -4.25 -0.15
CA HIS A 418 -20.04 -3.75 0.46
C HIS A 418 -19.97 -3.80 1.99
N ALA A 419 -19.60 -4.96 2.55
CA ALA A 419 -19.45 -5.17 3.99
C ALA A 419 -18.35 -4.29 4.58
N SER A 420 -17.22 -4.17 3.87
CA SER A 420 -16.12 -3.32 4.30
C SER A 420 -16.50 -1.84 4.36
N ILE A 421 -17.21 -1.34 3.35
CA ILE A 421 -17.68 0.06 3.33
C ILE A 421 -18.73 0.28 4.43
N ALA A 422 -19.69 -0.63 4.62
CA ALA A 422 -20.66 -0.54 5.72
C ALA A 422 -19.96 -0.52 7.10
N LEU A 423 -18.95 -1.37 7.28
CA LEU A 423 -18.14 -1.42 8.49
C LEU A 423 -17.42 -0.09 8.76
N PHE A 424 -16.66 0.42 7.79
CA PHE A 424 -15.90 1.65 7.98
C PHE A 424 -16.79 2.88 8.13
N ASP A 425 -17.90 2.95 7.41
CA ASP A 425 -18.91 3.98 7.56
C ASP A 425 -19.50 3.99 8.98
N SER A 426 -19.90 2.81 9.47
CA SER A 426 -20.37 2.65 10.85
C SER A 426 -19.32 3.09 11.90
N ILE A 427 -18.04 2.74 11.69
CA ILE A 427 -16.95 3.18 12.56
C ILE A 427 -16.80 4.70 12.53
N MET A 428 -16.87 5.33 11.36
CA MET A 428 -16.78 6.79 11.24
C MET A 428 -17.93 7.49 11.95
N LEU A 429 -19.17 7.00 11.79
CA LEU A 429 -20.34 7.51 12.52
C LEU A 429 -20.17 7.40 14.04
N ARG A 430 -19.63 6.27 14.54
CA ARG A 430 -19.31 6.10 15.97
C ARG A 430 -18.26 7.12 16.44
N LEU A 431 -17.21 7.34 15.64
CA LEU A 431 -16.15 8.30 15.95
C LEU A 431 -16.61 9.76 15.86
N ASP A 432 -17.63 10.06 15.06
CA ASP A 432 -18.35 11.34 15.07
C ASP A 432 -19.33 11.47 16.27
N GLY A 433 -19.42 10.44 17.12
CA GLY A 433 -20.30 10.39 18.29
C GLY A 433 -21.71 9.88 18.02
N ASN A 434 -22.08 9.60 16.77
CA ASN A 434 -23.43 9.21 16.36
C ASN A 434 -23.64 7.68 16.36
N LEU A 435 -23.88 7.11 17.55
CA LEU A 435 -24.08 5.65 17.72
C LEU A 435 -25.35 5.15 17.04
N GLU A 436 -26.44 5.92 17.07
CA GLU A 436 -27.71 5.50 16.50
C GLU A 436 -27.59 5.27 14.99
N ARG A 437 -26.95 6.21 14.27
CA ARG A 437 -26.68 6.02 12.84
C ARG A 437 -25.66 4.92 12.58
N SER A 438 -24.67 4.78 13.47
CA SER A 438 -23.68 3.71 13.39
C SER A 438 -24.34 2.32 13.48
N ASP A 439 -25.33 2.16 14.36
CA ASP A 439 -26.12 0.93 14.51
C ASP A 439 -27.08 0.71 13.35
N ALA A 440 -27.85 1.73 12.97
CA ALA A 440 -28.75 1.65 11.82
C ALA A 440 -27.98 1.20 10.57
N ARG A 441 -26.79 1.76 10.34
CA ARG A 441 -25.95 1.38 9.19
C ARG A 441 -25.58 -0.10 9.17
N ILE A 442 -25.27 -0.69 10.34
CA ILE A 442 -24.93 -2.12 10.44
C ILE A 442 -26.19 -2.97 10.28
N ILE A 443 -27.27 -2.63 10.98
CA ILE A 443 -28.52 -3.39 10.97
C ILE A 443 -29.12 -3.41 9.57
N ASP A 444 -29.20 -2.26 8.91
CA ASP A 444 -29.71 -2.14 7.55
C ASP A 444 -28.89 -3.01 6.58
N PHE A 445 -27.56 -2.96 6.69
CA PHE A 445 -26.68 -3.78 5.85
C PHE A 445 -26.83 -5.28 6.12
N LEU A 446 -26.94 -5.70 7.38
CA LEU A 446 -27.11 -7.11 7.74
C LEU A 446 -28.52 -7.65 7.43
N ALA A 447 -29.51 -6.76 7.26
CA ALA A 447 -30.87 -7.13 6.87
C ALA A 447 -31.03 -7.31 5.34
N GLU A 448 -30.09 -6.81 4.54
CA GLU A 448 -30.06 -7.04 3.09
C GLU A 448 -29.67 -8.50 2.80
N ASP A 449 -30.41 -9.13 1.88
CA ASP A 449 -30.09 -10.49 1.42
C ASP A 449 -28.85 -10.42 0.50
N HIS A 450 -27.76 -10.99 0.98
CA HIS A 450 -26.48 -11.04 0.29
C HIS A 450 -26.08 -12.49 0.06
N ASP A 451 -25.58 -12.79 -1.13
CA ASP A 451 -24.98 -14.10 -1.40
C ASP A 451 -23.65 -14.19 -0.64
N THR A 452 -23.69 -14.83 0.54
CA THR A 452 -22.53 -15.06 1.39
C THR A 452 -22.25 -16.54 1.46
N GLY A 453 -21.00 -16.94 1.18
CA GLY A 453 -20.63 -18.36 1.21
C GLY A 453 -19.16 -18.61 1.48
N THR A 454 -18.34 -17.56 1.51
CA THR A 454 -16.89 -17.69 1.68
C THR A 454 -16.48 -17.50 3.14
N ARG A 455 -15.28 -17.97 3.50
CA ARG A 455 -14.73 -17.74 4.84
C ARG A 455 -14.35 -16.27 5.04
N CYS A 456 -13.99 -15.59 3.96
CA CYS A 456 -13.78 -14.14 3.95
C CYS A 456 -15.05 -13.38 4.32
N ASP A 457 -16.20 -13.79 3.79
CA ASP A 457 -17.50 -13.20 4.13
C ASP A 457 -17.83 -13.42 5.61
N ASN A 458 -17.63 -14.64 6.13
CA ASN A 458 -17.84 -14.93 7.55
C ASN A 458 -16.96 -14.05 8.46
N ALA A 459 -15.69 -13.85 8.08
CA ALA A 459 -14.78 -12.97 8.82
C ALA A 459 -15.27 -11.51 8.81
N LEU A 460 -15.78 -11.01 7.67
CA LEU A 460 -16.33 -9.67 7.56
C LEU A 460 -17.64 -9.49 8.34
N GLN A 461 -18.51 -10.50 8.34
CA GLN A 461 -19.67 -10.54 9.23
C GLN A 461 -19.24 -10.46 10.69
N GLY A 462 -18.18 -11.17 11.08
CA GLY A 462 -17.58 -11.06 12.41
C GLY A 462 -17.04 -9.67 12.72
N ARG A 463 -16.48 -8.95 11.74
CA ARG A 463 -16.07 -7.55 11.92
C ARG A 463 -17.24 -6.60 12.14
N LEU A 464 -18.33 -6.78 11.39
CA LEU A 464 -19.58 -6.02 11.58
C LEU A 464 -20.21 -6.33 12.93
N HIS A 465 -20.23 -7.62 13.31
CA HIS A 465 -20.68 -8.10 14.61
C HIS A 465 -19.91 -7.42 15.76
N ILE A 466 -18.58 -7.38 15.69
CA ILE A 466 -17.74 -6.70 16.68
C ILE A 466 -18.05 -5.19 16.71
N SER A 467 -18.21 -4.54 15.55
CA SER A 467 -18.55 -3.12 15.52
C SER A 467 -19.90 -2.83 16.18
N HIS A 468 -20.90 -3.70 16.00
CA HIS A 468 -22.18 -3.57 16.67
C HIS A 468 -22.06 -3.85 18.18
N LEU A 469 -21.29 -4.88 18.56
CA LEU A 469 -20.98 -5.18 19.95
C LEU A 469 -20.33 -3.98 20.66
N GLU A 470 -19.39 -3.27 20.00
CA GLU A 470 -18.81 -2.04 20.54
C GLU A 470 -19.87 -0.94 20.79
N ASN A 471 -20.82 -0.76 19.87
CA ASN A 471 -21.93 0.19 20.07
C ASN A 471 -22.81 -0.22 21.25
N LYS A 472 -23.15 -1.51 21.37
CA LYS A 472 -23.94 -2.05 22.49
C LYS A 472 -23.23 -1.85 23.83
N ILE A 473 -21.92 -2.07 23.89
CA ILE A 473 -21.11 -1.80 25.09
C ILE A 473 -21.17 -0.30 25.43
N HIS A 474 -21.03 0.58 24.43
CA HIS A 474 -21.12 2.02 24.65
C HIS A 474 -22.50 2.50 25.12
N ARG A 475 -23.59 1.81 24.74
CA ARG A 475 -24.96 2.10 25.19
C ARG A 475 -25.36 1.37 26.46
N TYR A 476 -24.48 0.50 26.99
CA TYR A 476 -24.77 -0.36 28.14
C TYR A 476 -26.06 -1.18 27.94
N ASP A 477 -26.21 -1.78 26.76
CA ASP A 477 -27.32 -2.68 26.45
C ASP A 477 -27.26 -3.93 27.34
N ASN A 478 -28.42 -4.47 27.72
CA ASN A 478 -28.50 -5.61 28.64
C ASN A 478 -28.17 -6.96 27.99
N ASP A 479 -28.19 -7.06 26.65
CA ASP A 479 -27.97 -8.29 25.89
C ASP A 479 -26.51 -8.47 25.44
N VAL A 480 -25.57 -7.60 25.87
CA VAL A 480 -24.17 -7.63 25.42
C VAL A 480 -23.52 -8.99 25.65
N ALA A 481 -23.71 -9.60 26.82
CA ALA A 481 -23.11 -10.89 27.17
C ALA A 481 -23.59 -12.03 26.27
N SER A 482 -24.89 -12.09 25.95
CA SER A 482 -25.43 -13.12 25.06
C SER A 482 -25.16 -12.82 23.58
N PHE A 483 -25.09 -11.54 23.22
CA PHE A 483 -24.76 -11.09 21.87
C PHE A 483 -23.34 -11.50 21.46
N MET A 484 -22.38 -11.38 22.38
CA MET A 484 -20.95 -11.65 22.13
C MET A 484 -20.66 -13.04 21.53
N TYR A 485 -21.52 -14.04 21.79
CA TYR A 485 -21.36 -15.41 21.32
C TYR A 485 -22.16 -15.72 20.04
N LYS A 486 -22.82 -14.74 19.41
CA LYS A 486 -23.63 -14.97 18.21
C LYS A 486 -22.81 -15.18 16.93
N TRP A 487 -21.59 -14.66 16.88
CA TRP A 487 -20.69 -14.92 15.77
C TRP A 487 -19.68 -16.00 16.15
N GLU A 488 -19.51 -16.97 15.26
CA GLU A 488 -18.57 -18.08 15.42
C GLU A 488 -17.69 -18.21 14.17
N GLY A 489 -16.39 -18.40 14.39
CA GLY A 489 -15.47 -18.72 13.30
C GLY A 489 -15.63 -20.17 12.86
N ILE A 490 -15.39 -20.45 11.58
CA ILE A 490 -15.47 -21.81 11.04
C ILE A 490 -14.18 -22.54 11.44
N HIS A 491 -14.27 -23.74 12.01
CA HIS A 491 -13.06 -24.48 12.46
C HIS A 491 -12.54 -25.45 11.38
N PRO A 492 -11.22 -25.53 11.14
CA PRO A 492 -10.13 -24.73 11.74
C PRO A 492 -10.10 -23.30 11.19
N LEU A 493 -9.91 -22.29 12.05
CA LEU A 493 -10.00 -20.86 11.69
C LEU A 493 -9.04 -20.45 10.57
N SER A 494 -9.52 -19.62 9.62
CA SER A 494 -8.65 -18.98 8.62
C SER A 494 -7.81 -17.85 9.22
N THR A 495 -6.79 -17.38 8.50
CA THR A 495 -5.98 -16.22 8.93
C THR A 495 -6.83 -14.98 9.20
N PHE A 496 -7.87 -14.72 8.40
CA PHE A 496 -8.75 -13.57 8.63
C PHE A 496 -9.63 -13.79 9.87
N GLU A 497 -10.23 -14.97 10.03
CA GLU A 497 -11.04 -15.29 11.21
C GLU A 497 -10.23 -15.24 12.51
N ILE A 498 -8.93 -15.59 12.49
CA ILE A 498 -8.02 -15.41 13.62
C ILE A 498 -7.90 -13.93 14.02
N GLU A 499 -7.78 -13.01 13.06
CA GLU A 499 -7.74 -11.57 13.33
C GLU A 499 -9.07 -11.07 13.93
N VAL A 500 -10.19 -11.60 13.45
CA VAL A 500 -11.53 -11.29 13.98
C VAL A 500 -11.66 -11.76 15.43
N THR A 501 -11.31 -13.01 15.71
CA THR A 501 -11.34 -13.59 17.06
C THR A 501 -10.48 -12.79 18.05
N ARG A 502 -9.28 -12.35 17.63
CA ARG A 502 -8.43 -11.46 18.44
C ARG A 502 -9.11 -10.14 18.76
N ARG A 503 -9.77 -9.52 17.79
CA ARG A 503 -10.54 -8.28 18.02
C ARG A 503 -11.75 -8.50 18.90
N LEU A 504 -12.43 -9.65 18.78
CA LEU A 504 -13.54 -10.02 19.64
C LEU A 504 -13.09 -10.16 21.11
N GLN A 505 -11.96 -10.82 21.37
CA GLN A 505 -11.37 -10.92 22.72
C GLN A 505 -11.03 -9.55 23.31
N GLY A 506 -10.45 -8.65 22.52
CA GLY A 506 -10.21 -7.26 22.95
C GLY A 506 -11.50 -6.51 23.29
N THR A 507 -12.57 -6.76 22.54
CA THR A 507 -13.89 -6.16 22.76
C THR A 507 -14.58 -6.75 23.98
N ALA A 508 -14.45 -8.06 24.22
CA ALA A 508 -14.92 -8.75 25.42
C ALA A 508 -14.26 -8.17 26.68
N ALA A 509 -12.95 -7.94 26.66
CA ALA A 509 -12.25 -7.30 27.77
C ALA A 509 -12.77 -5.87 28.05
N ARG A 510 -13.13 -5.12 27.01
CA ARG A 510 -13.77 -3.80 27.17
C ARG A 510 -15.15 -3.91 27.82
N TYR A 511 -15.94 -4.91 27.46
CA TYR A 511 -17.22 -5.17 28.11
C TYR A 511 -17.06 -5.45 29.61
N PHE A 512 -16.23 -6.43 29.98
CA PHE A 512 -16.00 -6.78 31.39
C PHE A 512 -15.49 -5.58 32.21
N HIS A 513 -14.60 -4.77 31.62
CA HIS A 513 -14.18 -3.52 32.24
C HIS A 513 -15.33 -2.53 32.43
N SER A 514 -16.24 -2.41 31.45
CA SER A 514 -17.36 -1.45 31.53
C SER A 514 -18.36 -1.76 32.64
N ILE A 515 -18.43 -3.02 33.10
CA ILE A 515 -19.28 -3.46 34.21
C ILE A 515 -18.51 -3.64 35.54
N GLY A 516 -17.22 -3.30 35.55
CA GLY A 516 -16.34 -3.41 36.71
C GLY A 516 -15.94 -4.84 37.06
N ASP A 517 -16.02 -5.79 36.13
CA ASP A 517 -15.46 -7.14 36.28
C ASP A 517 -14.00 -7.15 35.79
N PHE A 518 -13.14 -6.55 36.60
CA PHE A 518 -11.73 -6.38 36.28
C PHE A 518 -10.95 -7.71 36.22
N GLN A 519 -11.38 -8.73 36.97
CA GLN A 519 -10.73 -10.05 36.96
C GLN A 519 -10.97 -10.76 35.63
N THR A 520 -12.21 -10.79 35.14
CA THR A 520 -12.51 -11.39 33.83
C THR A 520 -11.92 -10.58 32.68
N ALA A 521 -11.89 -9.24 32.80
CA ALA A 521 -11.21 -8.37 31.84
C ALA A 521 -9.71 -8.68 31.77
N LYS A 522 -9.04 -8.84 32.92
CA LYS A 522 -7.63 -9.24 33.02
C LYS A 522 -7.39 -10.58 32.36
N ALA A 523 -8.14 -11.62 32.73
CA ALA A 523 -8.01 -12.96 32.17
C ALA A 523 -8.15 -12.96 30.64
N SER A 524 -9.10 -12.18 30.11
CA SER A 524 -9.33 -12.05 28.66
C SER A 524 -8.13 -11.42 27.93
N LEU A 525 -7.51 -10.38 28.50
CA LEU A 525 -6.34 -9.71 27.92
C LEU A 525 -5.08 -10.56 28.05
N GLU A 526 -4.88 -11.21 29.19
CA GLU A 526 -3.78 -12.15 29.39
C GLU A 526 -3.88 -13.28 28.37
N GLN A 527 -5.06 -13.91 28.22
CA GLN A 527 -5.28 -14.97 27.22
C GLN A 527 -4.94 -14.48 25.80
N HIS A 528 -5.32 -13.26 25.45
CA HIS A 528 -4.97 -12.66 24.16
C HIS A 528 -3.44 -12.56 23.98
N LEU A 529 -2.68 -12.18 25.00
CA LEU A 529 -1.21 -12.16 24.97
C LEU A 529 -0.60 -13.57 24.93
N TRP A 530 -1.24 -14.56 25.57
CA TRP A 530 -0.79 -15.96 25.63
C TRP A 530 -1.01 -16.73 24.33
N LEU A 531 -1.97 -16.33 23.48
CA LEU A 531 -2.26 -16.97 22.17
C LEU A 531 -1.13 -16.79 21.11
N ASN A 532 0.10 -16.61 21.56
CA ASN A 532 1.30 -16.33 20.78
C ASN A 532 1.92 -17.57 20.08
N SER A 533 1.19 -18.67 19.89
CA SER A 533 1.80 -19.93 19.45
C SER A 533 1.99 -20.10 17.93
N THR A 534 1.50 -19.21 17.05
CA THR A 534 1.72 -19.37 15.58
C THR A 534 1.99 -18.10 14.78
N LYS A 535 1.53 -16.91 15.18
CA LYS A 535 1.84 -15.62 14.51
C LYS A 535 1.94 -14.47 15.52
N PRO A 536 3.03 -13.66 15.50
CA PRO A 536 3.24 -12.59 16.47
C PRO A 536 2.14 -11.53 16.42
N ILE A 537 1.74 -11.04 17.60
CA ILE A 537 0.81 -9.91 17.77
C ILE A 537 1.49 -8.63 17.26
N ARG A 538 0.75 -7.79 16.53
CA ARG A 538 1.25 -6.49 16.04
C ARG A 538 1.69 -5.61 17.20
N LEU A 539 2.76 -4.84 17.02
CA LEU A 539 3.26 -3.94 18.07
C LEU A 539 2.17 -3.01 18.60
N ASN A 540 1.49 -2.23 17.74
CA ASN A 540 0.43 -1.31 18.22
C ASN A 540 -0.74 -2.01 18.93
N THR A 541 -1.13 -3.21 18.48
CA THR A 541 -2.16 -4.01 19.15
C THR A 541 -1.66 -4.50 20.50
N ARG A 542 -0.42 -4.97 20.56
CA ARG A 542 0.25 -5.37 21.81
C ARG A 542 0.32 -4.20 22.78
N LEU A 543 0.79 -3.03 22.34
CA LEU A 543 0.85 -1.82 23.18
C LEU A 543 -0.53 -1.43 23.71
N LEU A 544 -1.59 -1.54 22.90
CA LEU A 544 -2.97 -1.30 23.35
C LEU A 544 -3.41 -2.30 24.42
N ILE A 545 -3.19 -3.60 24.19
CA ILE A 545 -3.54 -4.67 25.14
C ILE A 545 -2.78 -4.50 26.45
N VAL A 546 -1.47 -4.26 26.37
CA VAL A 546 -0.58 -4.06 27.51
C VAL A 546 -0.97 -2.80 28.29
N THR A 547 -1.27 -1.70 27.61
CA THR A 547 -1.80 -0.49 28.28
C THR A 547 -3.06 -0.85 29.06
N ARG A 548 -4.03 -1.52 28.42
CA ARG A 548 -5.31 -1.84 29.06
C ARG A 548 -5.16 -2.81 30.23
N LEU A 549 -4.25 -3.77 30.10
CA LEU A 549 -3.90 -4.68 31.17
C LEU A 549 -3.27 -3.93 32.35
N GLY A 550 -2.37 -2.98 32.08
CA GLY A 550 -1.81 -2.09 33.11
C GLY A 550 -2.87 -1.24 33.82
N GLU A 551 -3.83 -0.70 33.07
CA GLU A 551 -4.98 0.02 33.65
C GLU A 551 -5.82 -0.88 34.56
N ILE A 552 -6.06 -2.12 34.16
CA ILE A 552 -6.80 -3.10 34.97
C ILE A 552 -6.01 -3.50 36.23
N HIS A 553 -4.69 -3.69 36.12
CA HIS A 553 -3.85 -3.93 37.29
C HIS A 553 -3.92 -2.76 38.28
N CYS A 554 -3.93 -1.53 37.77
CA CYS A 554 -4.18 -0.33 38.57
C CYS A 554 -5.54 -0.36 39.28
N GLU A 555 -6.62 -0.73 38.59
CA GLU A 555 -7.96 -0.90 39.21
C GLU A 555 -7.97 -1.96 40.32
N LEU A 556 -7.11 -2.97 40.21
CA LEU A 556 -6.95 -4.05 41.20
C LEU A 556 -5.94 -3.71 42.32
N GLY A 557 -5.34 -2.52 42.32
CA GLY A 557 -4.30 -2.12 43.28
C GLY A 557 -2.94 -2.78 43.06
N GLU A 558 -2.73 -3.44 41.91
CA GLU A 558 -1.49 -4.12 41.53
C GLU A 558 -0.50 -3.14 40.85
N PHE A 559 -0.14 -2.05 41.54
CA PHE A 559 0.64 -0.95 40.94
C PHE A 559 2.05 -1.36 40.49
N GLU A 560 2.74 -2.17 41.28
CA GLU A 560 4.10 -2.66 40.96
C GLU A 560 4.08 -3.55 39.71
N LYS A 561 3.07 -4.42 39.58
CA LYS A 561 2.86 -5.24 38.37
C LYS A 561 2.58 -4.38 37.15
N THR A 562 1.82 -3.30 37.32
CA THR A 562 1.58 -2.33 36.25
C THR A 562 2.90 -1.79 35.70
N LEU A 563 3.80 -1.32 36.58
CA LEU A 563 5.10 -0.81 36.14
C LEU A 563 5.95 -1.89 35.45
N ALA A 564 5.98 -3.12 36.00
CA ALA A 564 6.73 -4.23 35.44
C ALA A 564 6.29 -4.59 34.01
N VAL A 565 5.00 -4.46 33.71
CA VAL A 565 4.43 -4.78 32.39
C VAL A 565 4.58 -3.60 31.41
N LEU A 566 4.47 -2.36 31.86
CA LEU A 566 4.50 -1.18 30.98
C LEU A 566 5.90 -0.68 30.63
N GLN A 567 6.88 -0.78 31.55
CA GLN A 567 8.23 -0.24 31.36
C GLN A 567 8.97 -0.84 30.15
N PRO A 568 8.96 -2.17 29.91
CA PRO A 568 9.66 -2.74 28.76
C PRO A 568 9.11 -2.22 27.43
N GLU A 569 7.79 -2.05 27.33
CA GLU A 569 7.14 -1.53 26.13
C GLU A 569 7.49 -0.06 25.90
N LEU A 570 7.49 0.77 26.97
CA LEU A 570 7.85 2.18 26.87
C LEU A 570 9.32 2.38 26.48
N ALA A 571 10.22 1.53 27.01
CA ALA A 571 11.64 1.55 26.67
C ALA A 571 11.90 1.14 25.22
N GLY A 572 11.06 0.27 24.65
CA GLY A 572 11.12 -0.17 23.25
C GLY A 572 10.60 0.83 22.22
N LEU A 573 9.94 1.92 22.64
CA LEU A 573 9.44 2.94 21.72
C LEU A 573 10.58 3.79 21.15
N THR A 574 10.71 3.78 19.82
CA THR A 574 11.67 4.62 19.10
C THR A 574 11.30 6.10 19.12
N GLU A 575 10.02 6.42 19.22
CA GLU A 575 9.51 7.79 19.31
C GLU A 575 8.60 7.94 20.54
N LYS A 576 8.95 8.87 21.43
CA LYS A 576 8.17 9.21 22.63
C LYS A 576 7.08 10.24 22.32
N LYS A 577 6.25 9.97 21.31
CA LYS A 577 5.13 10.82 20.88
C LYS A 577 3.94 9.97 20.42
N GLY A 578 2.79 10.62 20.18
CA GLY A 578 1.59 9.97 19.63
C GLY A 578 0.74 9.20 20.65
N ARG A 579 -0.31 8.54 20.16
CA ARG A 579 -1.31 7.86 21.02
C ARG A 579 -0.75 6.71 21.87
N PRO A 580 0.10 5.79 21.34
CA PRO A 580 0.63 4.68 22.15
C PRO A 580 1.46 5.16 23.34
N PHE A 581 2.38 6.10 23.12
CA PHE A 581 3.20 6.69 24.18
C PHE A 581 2.34 7.38 25.25
N ARG A 582 1.37 8.21 24.84
CA ARG A 582 0.46 8.90 25.77
C ARG A 582 -0.33 7.92 26.63
N ARG A 583 -0.88 6.87 26.04
CA ARG A 583 -1.65 5.82 26.73
C ARG A 583 -0.83 5.09 27.79
N LEU A 584 0.33 4.57 27.41
CA LEU A 584 1.24 3.85 28.32
C LEU A 584 1.68 4.75 29.47
N SER A 585 2.08 5.98 29.16
CA SER A 585 2.54 6.94 30.17
C SER A 585 1.43 7.30 31.16
N MET A 586 0.18 7.51 30.70
CA MET A 586 -0.96 7.76 31.59
C MET A 586 -1.25 6.57 32.51
N ALA A 587 -1.16 5.33 32.00
CA ALA A 587 -1.29 4.14 32.85
C ALA A 587 -0.15 4.02 33.88
N MET A 588 1.08 4.40 33.51
CA MET A 588 2.21 4.47 34.46
C MET A 588 2.02 5.55 35.52
N ILE A 589 1.49 6.72 35.16
CA ILE A 589 1.19 7.79 36.12
C ILE A 589 0.20 7.30 37.18
N GLU A 590 -0.86 6.59 36.79
CA GLU A 590 -1.82 6.00 37.73
C GLU A 590 -1.13 5.06 38.74
N ALA A 591 -0.21 4.22 38.28
CA ALA A 591 0.58 3.35 39.15
C ALA A 591 1.49 4.15 40.10
N TYR A 592 2.16 5.22 39.63
CA TYR A 592 2.99 6.06 40.48
C TYR A 592 2.18 6.84 41.52
N LEU A 593 0.98 7.32 41.17
CA LEU A 593 0.06 7.91 42.12
C LEU A 593 -0.36 6.89 43.19
N GLY A 594 -0.69 5.67 42.79
CA GLY A 594 -1.02 4.57 43.72
C GLY A 594 0.11 4.20 44.68
N LEU A 595 1.37 4.36 44.26
CA LEU A 595 2.57 4.15 45.08
C LEU A 595 3.00 5.38 45.90
N GLY A 596 2.28 6.51 45.80
CA GLY A 596 2.66 7.76 46.46
C GLY A 596 3.90 8.45 45.88
N MET A 597 4.34 8.07 44.68
CA MET A 597 5.50 8.65 43.98
C MET A 597 5.09 9.91 43.19
N LEU A 598 4.62 10.93 43.91
CA LEU A 598 3.93 12.10 43.33
C LEU A 598 4.84 12.95 42.41
N ASP A 599 6.11 13.13 42.77
CA ASP A 599 7.06 13.92 41.97
C ASP A 599 7.33 13.27 40.60
N THR A 600 7.44 11.93 40.58
CA THR A 600 7.61 11.15 39.35
C THR A 600 6.38 11.26 38.46
N ALA A 601 5.18 11.13 39.05
CA ALA A 601 3.92 11.32 38.34
C ALA A 601 3.83 12.71 37.71
N GLU A 602 4.14 13.78 38.47
CA GLU A 602 4.13 15.16 37.98
C GLU A 602 5.13 15.39 36.84
N SER A 603 6.34 14.82 36.93
CA SER A 603 7.35 14.91 35.87
C SER A 603 6.86 14.31 34.55
N ILE A 604 6.23 13.13 34.59
CA ILE A 604 5.73 12.46 33.37
C ILE A 604 4.53 13.22 32.80
N ILE A 605 3.64 13.74 33.65
CA ILE A 605 2.50 14.56 33.22
C ILE A 605 2.96 15.81 32.46
N LYS A 606 4.03 16.48 32.91
CA LYS A 606 4.62 17.63 32.21
C LYS A 606 5.12 17.24 30.82
N GLN A 607 5.86 16.13 30.71
CA GLN A 607 6.31 15.60 29.42
C GLN A 607 5.13 15.28 28.48
N LEU A 608 4.00 14.81 29.02
CA LEU A 608 2.81 14.53 28.22
C LEU A 608 2.14 15.79 27.67
N ALA A 609 2.30 16.94 28.32
CA ALA A 609 1.80 18.22 27.81
C ALA A 609 2.56 18.64 26.55
N ASP A 610 3.88 18.42 26.51
CA ASP A 610 4.75 18.82 25.40
C ASP A 610 4.52 18.02 24.11
N VAL A 611 3.94 16.82 24.22
CA VAL A 611 3.68 15.91 23.10
C VAL A 611 2.19 15.77 22.76
N GLU A 612 1.34 16.60 23.37
CA GLU A 612 -0.08 16.65 23.06
C GLU A 612 -0.29 17.24 21.67
N PRO A 613 -1.13 16.63 20.80
CA PRO A 613 -1.37 17.19 19.48
C PRO A 613 -2.11 18.54 19.59
N PRO A 614 -1.82 19.50 18.69
CA PRO A 614 -2.47 20.81 18.70
C PRO A 614 -3.98 20.72 18.42
N GLU A 615 -4.39 19.71 17.64
CA GLU A 615 -5.78 19.43 17.32
C GLU A 615 -6.15 18.02 17.81
N LEU A 616 -7.34 17.89 18.41
CA LEU A 616 -7.87 16.62 18.90
C LEU A 616 -8.67 15.94 17.77
N ASP A 617 -8.02 14.99 17.09
CA ASP A 617 -8.47 14.40 15.82
C ASP A 617 -9.78 13.61 15.93
N ASP A 618 -10.00 12.89 17.04
CA ASP A 618 -11.23 12.12 17.29
C ASP A 618 -11.58 12.00 18.78
N ILE A 619 -12.70 11.32 19.10
CA ILE A 619 -13.18 11.12 20.48
C ILE A 619 -12.15 10.45 21.41
N ASN A 620 -11.22 9.63 20.87
CA ASN A 620 -10.18 9.02 21.67
C ASN A 620 -9.11 10.04 22.07
N ASP A 621 -8.79 10.99 21.18
CA ASP A 621 -7.87 12.09 21.53
C ASP A 621 -8.50 13.03 22.55
N GLN A 622 -9.81 13.31 22.43
CA GLN A 622 -10.56 14.05 23.46
C GLN A 622 -10.52 13.34 24.82
N MET A 623 -10.70 12.01 24.83
CA MET A 623 -10.61 11.21 26.06
C MET A 623 -9.21 11.23 26.67
N LEU A 624 -8.16 11.08 25.85
CA LEU A 624 -6.78 11.14 26.35
C LEU A 624 -6.43 12.53 26.90
N HIS A 625 -6.87 13.60 26.22
CA HIS A 625 -6.70 14.97 26.69
C HIS A 625 -7.35 15.16 28.07
N MET A 626 -8.63 14.78 28.21
CA MET A 626 -9.34 14.90 29.48
C MET A 626 -8.72 14.05 30.59
N ARG A 627 -8.26 12.82 30.26
CA ARG A 627 -7.55 11.98 31.22
C ARG A 627 -6.26 12.64 31.71
N ARG A 628 -5.51 13.32 30.85
CA ARG A 628 -4.32 14.10 31.25
C ARG A 628 -4.71 15.20 32.24
N LEU A 629 -5.75 15.97 31.97
CA LEU A 629 -6.19 17.06 32.85
C LEU A 629 -6.68 16.56 34.22
N ILE A 630 -7.39 15.42 34.23
CA ILE A 630 -7.79 14.74 35.46
C ILE A 630 -6.56 14.27 36.25
N LEU A 631 -5.56 13.69 35.59
CA LEU A 631 -4.29 13.30 36.23
C LEU A 631 -3.53 14.49 36.81
N VAL A 632 -3.47 15.62 36.10
CA VAL A 632 -2.88 16.88 36.60
C VAL A 632 -3.58 17.32 37.88
N SER A 633 -4.90 17.40 37.85
CA SER A 633 -5.72 17.86 38.98
C SER A 633 -5.60 16.91 40.18
N ARG A 634 -5.65 15.59 39.95
CA ARG A 634 -5.47 14.57 41.00
C ARG A 634 -4.07 14.60 41.61
N THR A 635 -3.03 14.80 40.81
CA THR A 635 -1.65 14.86 41.34
C THR A 635 -1.47 16.04 42.29
N ALA A 636 -1.98 17.22 41.92
CA ALA A 636 -1.98 18.39 42.81
C ALA A 636 -2.82 18.15 44.09
N HIS A 637 -3.95 17.45 43.95
CA HIS A 637 -4.81 17.07 45.07
C HIS A 637 -4.08 16.15 46.05
N GLU A 638 -3.40 15.12 45.54
CA GLU A 638 -2.62 14.18 46.34
C GLU A 638 -1.43 14.84 47.05
N GLN A 639 -0.87 15.90 46.47
CA GLN A 639 0.18 16.72 47.10
C GLN A 639 -0.37 17.74 48.12
N LEU A 640 -1.69 17.72 48.40
CA LEU A 640 -2.36 18.63 49.34
C LEU A 640 -2.27 20.11 48.95
N ARG A 641 -2.02 20.41 47.65
CA ARG A 641 -1.99 21.77 47.10
C ARG A 641 -3.41 22.24 46.79
N PHE A 642 -4.26 22.40 47.80
CA PHE A 642 -5.72 22.54 47.59
C PHE A 642 -6.13 23.81 46.83
N ASP A 643 -5.45 24.93 47.01
CA ASP A 643 -5.71 26.16 46.23
C ASP A 643 -5.52 25.94 44.72
N GLU A 644 -4.39 25.31 44.37
CA GLU A 644 -4.08 24.96 42.98
C GLU A 644 -5.02 23.87 42.45
N THR A 645 -5.33 22.89 43.28
CA THR A 645 -6.26 21.79 42.98
C THR A 645 -7.62 22.31 42.55
N LEU A 646 -8.20 23.26 43.30
CA LEU A 646 -9.51 23.82 42.96
C LEU A 646 -9.48 24.58 41.62
N ARG A 647 -8.39 25.32 41.34
CA ARG A 647 -8.20 25.99 40.05
C ARG A 647 -8.08 24.98 38.90
N LEU A 648 -7.34 23.89 39.09
CA LEU A 648 -7.14 22.85 38.08
C LEU A 648 -8.42 22.05 37.80
N TRP A 649 -9.21 21.73 38.84
CA TRP A 649 -10.51 21.08 38.64
C TRP A 649 -11.51 21.98 37.93
N LYS A 650 -11.58 23.28 38.26
CA LYS A 650 -12.41 24.26 37.53
C LYS A 650 -12.00 24.35 36.05
N PHE A 651 -10.70 24.36 35.76
CA PHE A 651 -10.21 24.33 34.38
C PHE A 651 -10.57 23.02 33.67
N THR A 652 -10.41 21.89 34.34
CA THR A 652 -10.78 20.56 33.82
C THR A 652 -12.27 20.50 33.49
N LEU A 653 -13.13 21.02 34.38
CA LEU A 653 -14.57 21.13 34.17
C LEU A 653 -14.91 21.97 32.94
N GLN A 654 -14.35 23.19 32.83
CA GLN A 654 -14.56 24.07 31.68
C GLN A 654 -14.12 23.40 30.36
N ARG A 655 -13.01 22.66 30.39
CA ARG A 655 -12.54 21.92 29.21
C ARG A 655 -13.47 20.77 28.86
N MET A 656 -13.95 20.01 29.84
CA MET A 656 -14.91 18.93 29.63
C MET A 656 -16.16 19.41 28.90
N GLU A 657 -16.74 20.54 29.33
CA GLU A 657 -17.93 21.14 28.72
C GLU A 657 -17.71 21.60 27.27
N SER A 658 -16.47 21.88 26.87
CA SER A 658 -16.15 22.30 25.50
C SER A 658 -16.06 21.13 24.51
N LEU A 659 -15.89 19.90 24.99
CA LEU A 659 -15.62 18.72 24.17
C LEU A 659 -16.88 17.93 23.82
N VAL A 660 -17.03 17.58 22.55
CA VAL A 660 -18.24 16.91 22.02
C VAL A 660 -18.50 15.56 22.70
N THR A 661 -17.46 14.76 22.97
CA THR A 661 -17.60 13.46 23.63
C THR A 661 -18.24 13.60 25.01
N PHE A 662 -17.90 14.66 25.74
CA PHE A 662 -18.33 14.85 27.13
C PHE A 662 -19.65 15.61 27.27
N LYS A 663 -20.09 16.33 26.22
CA LYS A 663 -21.45 16.89 26.15
C LYS A 663 -22.55 15.84 26.06
N THR A 664 -22.21 14.68 25.49
CA THR A 664 -23.19 13.63 25.15
C THR A 664 -22.96 12.33 25.91
N ARG A 665 -21.80 12.15 26.55
CA ARG A 665 -21.41 10.93 27.28
C ARG A 665 -20.54 11.26 28.48
N HIS A 666 -20.32 10.27 29.34
CA HIS A 666 -19.44 10.38 30.50
C HIS A 666 -19.89 11.41 31.54
N GLY A 667 -21.20 11.57 31.70
CA GLY A 667 -21.77 12.41 32.76
C GLY A 667 -21.30 11.97 34.15
N TRP A 668 -21.00 10.68 34.33
CA TRP A 668 -20.40 10.19 35.57
C TRP A 668 -19.05 10.85 35.92
N VAL A 669 -18.19 11.07 34.92
CA VAL A 669 -16.88 11.73 35.15
C VAL A 669 -17.08 13.15 35.67
N LEU A 670 -18.14 13.83 35.22
CA LEU A 670 -18.51 15.17 35.67
C LEU A 670 -18.86 15.16 37.17
N ALA A 671 -19.64 14.17 37.62
CA ALA A 671 -19.97 14.01 39.04
C ALA A 671 -18.69 13.86 39.88
N VAL A 672 -17.73 13.05 39.44
CA VAL A 672 -16.46 12.86 40.18
C VAL A 672 -15.63 14.14 40.25
N ILE A 673 -15.63 14.97 39.20
CA ILE A 673 -14.95 16.28 39.21
C ILE A 673 -15.58 17.19 40.28
N TYR A 674 -16.92 17.29 40.33
CA TYR A 674 -17.62 18.07 41.35
C TYR A 674 -17.37 17.56 42.77
N LEU A 675 -17.33 16.24 42.98
CA LEU A 675 -16.96 15.66 44.29
C LEU A 675 -15.52 16.00 44.67
N SER A 676 -14.60 16.00 43.70
CA SER A 676 -13.21 16.36 43.93
C SER A 676 -13.07 17.84 44.28
N MET A 677 -13.85 18.71 43.63
CA MET A 677 -13.96 20.13 43.99
C MET A 677 -14.53 20.32 45.39
N ALA A 678 -15.61 19.61 45.74
CA ALA A 678 -16.22 19.68 47.06
C ALA A 678 -15.22 19.32 48.17
N HIS A 679 -14.46 18.24 47.96
CA HIS A 679 -13.41 17.83 48.89
C HIS A 679 -12.33 18.91 49.04
N ALA A 680 -11.82 19.45 47.93
CA ALA A 680 -10.81 20.50 47.97
C ALA A 680 -11.32 21.79 48.66
N GLN A 681 -12.59 22.15 48.45
CA GLN A 681 -13.22 23.31 49.08
C GLN A 681 -13.36 23.13 50.60
N LEU A 682 -13.75 21.94 51.08
CA LEU A 682 -13.76 21.63 52.51
C LEU A 682 -12.36 21.76 53.13
N CYS A 683 -11.32 21.23 52.46
CA CYS A 683 -9.95 21.37 52.94
C CYS A 683 -9.47 22.83 53.01
N LEU A 684 -10.03 23.72 52.19
CA LEU A 684 -9.78 25.17 52.23
C LEU A 684 -10.70 25.93 53.20
N GLY A 685 -11.66 25.26 53.85
CA GLY A 685 -12.63 25.87 54.76
C GLY A 685 -13.87 26.49 54.07
N ASP A 686 -14.01 26.33 52.76
CA ASP A 686 -15.18 26.78 51.98
C ASP A 686 -16.33 25.77 52.06
N GLY A 687 -17.01 25.73 53.20
CA GLY A 687 -18.12 24.81 53.44
C GLY A 687 -19.35 25.03 52.54
N GLU A 688 -19.63 26.29 52.18
CA GLU A 688 -20.77 26.63 51.33
C GLU A 688 -20.52 26.21 49.88
N GLY A 689 -19.36 26.56 49.32
CA GLY A 689 -18.98 26.13 47.98
C GLY A 689 -18.83 24.62 47.88
N ALA A 690 -18.30 23.97 48.92
CA ALA A 690 -18.26 22.51 48.97
C ALA A 690 -19.65 21.87 48.91
N ARG A 691 -20.62 22.43 49.64
CA ARG A 691 -21.99 21.94 49.64
C ARG A 691 -22.64 22.10 48.26
N GLN A 692 -22.43 23.24 47.61
CA GLN A 692 -22.91 23.49 46.24
C GLN A 692 -22.35 22.46 45.25
N SER A 693 -21.03 22.25 45.26
CA SER A 693 -20.39 21.24 44.39
C SER A 693 -20.89 19.83 44.68
N TRP A 694 -21.08 19.47 45.95
CA TRP A 694 -21.62 18.17 46.34
C TRP A 694 -23.06 17.96 45.84
N ASP A 695 -23.93 18.94 46.02
CA ASP A 695 -25.33 18.83 45.62
C ASP A 695 -25.46 18.67 44.09
N VAL A 696 -24.62 19.34 43.31
CA VAL A 696 -24.53 19.14 41.85
C VAL A 696 -24.08 17.71 41.53
N ALA A 697 -23.04 17.20 42.20
CA ALA A 697 -22.58 15.83 41.97
C ALA A 697 -23.66 14.78 42.29
N VAL A 698 -24.43 14.97 43.37
CA VAL A 698 -25.56 14.10 43.74
C VAL A 698 -26.66 14.13 42.69
N GLN A 699 -27.00 15.31 42.17
CA GLN A 699 -27.99 15.44 41.09
C GLN A 699 -27.56 14.68 39.83
N ILE A 700 -26.27 14.74 39.49
CA ILE A 700 -25.72 13.99 38.36
C ILE A 700 -25.74 12.49 38.66
N SER A 701 -25.30 12.06 39.86
CA SER A 701 -25.20 10.64 40.21
C SER A 701 -26.53 9.90 40.28
N MET A 702 -27.63 10.63 40.47
CA MET A 702 -28.99 10.09 40.43
C MET A 702 -29.49 9.79 39.01
N ASN A 703 -28.91 10.43 37.99
CA ASN A 703 -29.34 10.31 36.59
C ASN A 703 -28.32 9.56 35.71
N GLU A 704 -27.04 9.62 36.08
CA GLU A 704 -25.95 9.02 35.34
C GLU A 704 -25.57 7.66 35.91
N ARG A 705 -25.31 6.69 35.02
CA ARG A 705 -24.79 5.37 35.41
C ARG A 705 -23.34 5.49 35.84
N TYR A 706 -22.92 4.66 36.79
CA TYR A 706 -21.53 4.60 37.21
C TYR A 706 -20.62 4.05 36.12
N GLU A 707 -19.55 4.78 35.78
CA GLU A 707 -18.68 4.47 34.66
C GLU A 707 -17.21 4.26 35.05
N TYR A 708 -16.59 3.23 34.49
CA TYR A 708 -15.15 2.98 34.55
C TYR A 708 -14.44 3.50 33.29
N ALA A 709 -14.76 4.72 32.84
CA ALA A 709 -14.19 5.28 31.62
C ALA A 709 -12.73 5.75 31.82
N VAL A 710 -12.43 6.29 33.01
CA VAL A 710 -11.09 6.75 33.42
C VAL A 710 -10.58 5.80 34.51
N PRO A 711 -9.42 5.14 34.32
CA PRO A 711 -8.87 4.21 35.31
C PRO A 711 -8.70 4.85 36.68
N ILE A 712 -8.94 4.08 37.75
CA ILE A 712 -8.80 4.47 39.17
C ILE A 712 -9.82 5.53 39.65
N LEU A 713 -10.33 6.37 38.73
CA LEU A 713 -11.14 7.54 39.06
C LEU A 713 -12.45 7.15 39.77
N ALA A 714 -13.16 6.17 39.23
CA ALA A 714 -14.43 5.73 39.80
C ALA A 714 -14.21 4.83 41.02
N THR A 715 -13.13 4.05 41.07
CA THR A 715 -12.86 3.08 42.13
C THR A 715 -12.19 3.74 43.34
N SER A 716 -10.87 3.69 43.43
CA SER A 716 -10.15 4.11 44.64
C SER A 716 -10.20 5.62 44.88
N TRP A 717 -10.19 6.44 43.82
CA TRP A 717 -10.24 7.90 43.98
C TRP A 717 -11.58 8.37 44.54
N LEU A 718 -12.70 7.90 43.96
CA LEU A 718 -14.03 8.21 44.47
C LEU A 718 -14.20 7.76 45.92
N GLN A 719 -13.80 6.52 46.23
CA GLN A 719 -13.86 5.98 47.59
C GLN A 719 -13.11 6.87 48.58
N LYS A 720 -11.93 7.37 48.20
CA LYS A 720 -11.13 8.27 49.01
C LYS A 720 -11.83 9.61 49.27
N ILE A 721 -12.26 10.31 48.22
CA ILE A 721 -12.83 11.66 48.38
C ILE A 721 -14.22 11.64 49.02
N VAL A 722 -15.09 10.71 48.63
CA VAL A 722 -16.43 10.57 49.20
C VAL A 722 -16.34 10.09 50.63
N GLY A 723 -15.45 9.13 50.91
CA GLY A 723 -15.17 8.65 52.26
C GLY A 723 -14.71 9.78 53.19
N ALA A 724 -13.77 10.63 52.74
CA ALA A 724 -13.29 11.76 53.51
C ALA A 724 -14.40 12.79 53.80
N ILE A 725 -15.17 13.19 52.78
CA ILE A 725 -16.29 14.12 52.95
C ILE A 725 -17.35 13.54 53.89
N HIS A 726 -17.68 12.25 53.75
CA HIS A 726 -18.63 11.58 54.61
C HIS A 726 -18.15 11.52 56.06
N GLN A 727 -16.89 11.19 56.31
CA GLN A 727 -16.31 11.19 57.66
C GLN A 727 -16.34 12.58 58.31
N GLU A 728 -16.12 13.65 57.53
CA GLU A 728 -16.12 15.03 58.05
C GLU A 728 -17.54 15.59 58.24
N ARG A 729 -18.47 15.29 57.33
CA ARG A 729 -19.78 15.98 57.23
C ARG A 729 -21.00 15.08 57.36
N GLY A 730 -20.84 13.76 57.29
CA GLY A 730 -21.94 12.79 57.28
C GLY A 730 -22.82 12.84 56.04
N TRP A 731 -22.34 13.41 54.93
CA TRP A 731 -23.14 13.55 53.71
C TRP A 731 -23.29 12.20 52.98
N PRO A 732 -24.51 11.75 52.67
CA PRO A 732 -24.73 10.50 51.96
C PRO A 732 -24.51 10.66 50.46
N PHE A 733 -23.97 9.62 49.80
CA PHE A 733 -23.78 9.59 48.35
C PHE A 733 -24.27 8.27 47.77
N ARG A 734 -25.22 8.33 46.84
CA ARG A 734 -25.78 7.15 46.17
C ARG A 734 -25.28 7.06 44.73
N VAL A 735 -25.04 5.82 44.31
CA VAL A 735 -24.44 5.48 43.03
C VAL A 735 -25.14 4.30 42.38
N MET A 736 -25.49 4.43 41.10
CA MET A 736 -26.10 3.38 40.28
C MET A 736 -25.03 2.51 39.61
N LEU A 737 -24.80 1.30 40.14
CA LEU A 737 -23.76 0.40 39.63
C LEU A 737 -24.16 -0.24 38.28
N PRO A 738 -23.20 -0.45 37.35
CA PRO A 738 -23.48 -1.09 36.08
C PRO A 738 -23.68 -2.61 36.22
N GLY A 739 -24.24 -3.23 35.17
CA GLY A 739 -24.39 -4.69 35.09
C GLY A 739 -25.50 -5.28 35.96
N GLY A 740 -26.51 -4.49 36.33
CA GLY A 740 -27.65 -4.94 37.15
C GLY A 740 -27.33 -5.17 38.62
N LYS A 741 -26.17 -4.68 39.10
CA LYS A 741 -25.81 -4.69 40.51
C LYS A 741 -26.70 -3.70 41.29
N PRO A 742 -27.02 -3.98 42.56
CA PRO A 742 -27.78 -3.06 43.39
C PRO A 742 -27.02 -1.75 43.60
N ASP A 743 -27.74 -0.65 43.73
CA ASP A 743 -27.14 0.65 44.01
C ASP A 743 -26.32 0.64 45.30
N MET A 744 -25.22 1.37 45.28
CA MET A 744 -24.36 1.56 46.45
C MET A 744 -24.65 2.92 47.08
N THR A 745 -24.81 2.95 48.40
CA THR A 745 -24.95 4.20 49.16
C THR A 745 -23.84 4.25 50.22
N TRP A 746 -23.05 5.31 50.19
CA TRP A 746 -22.16 5.63 51.31
C TRP A 746 -23.00 6.13 52.48
N GLN A 747 -22.91 5.41 53.59
CA GLN A 747 -23.62 5.63 54.85
C GLN A 747 -22.68 5.91 55.99
#